data_AF-A5DWK9-F1
#
_entry.id   AF-A5DWK9-F1
#
_cell.length_a   1.000
_cell.length_b   1.000
_cell.length_c   1.000
_cell.angle_alpha   90.00
_cell.angle_beta   90.00
_cell.angle_gamma   90.00
#
_symmetry.space_group_name_H-M   'P 1'
#
loop_
_entity.id
_entity.type
_entity.pdbx_description
1 polymer ?
#
loop_
_entity_poly.entity_id
_entity_poly.type
_entity_poly.pdbx_seq_one_letter_code
_entity_poly.pdbx_strand_id
1 'polypeptide(L)'
;MQGDLAKNVEQLVALIISIINENINENIDENQEHNCTEQHENKNVADLEDVFSKYTNHVNDLFHLYKPEDLSDNAKEGLENSLENSTSDSKVSTTNRDDHTKFNEFIVVNASQSVSNLLITGLIDSAAADKKHYTYQKKIAFLLDFLIWLALKVDECAKTAFYQTLLTTLQQLLAISTDEAQIFWNYLEARLDLIKNGLFHNNVGERMQILQLTNTLIDKFRTTKVENRADLYKKDTQDDVFQSRVRSFVTQLLKFDDTTGLNKYFHLANRKPVLIYVKDDFLLDLLEVQKVFNNPIQFMKKLEAKNLKRLGSKIQTVLQELFQDERNYRNSSPLADPLKLKQQKPDTERKFLNEKISTQLFVPETYFESHFLTPKDEAFAELQKRDGQYVSKELKASKSRLQYICEIYIVVSLYSDLSQSAKLELLRDIGSPAGSKHLTDEDLPHSSAKYFLDIKKDILAEMKRIDSALYHTLLNLNVSEKSWWRWLLVGKDLKYGGVYFSDLLLSSEELERTETSLKEYLPFKNKKSFNTYVTPQVSRKMRTPLGLKQLKQMKVFNVEHALKELEEIRECDKNDEVDHIYQNERRCSLVWKTMRKRRTQDWLASTADLLEKSKDKELKKDEEMQIQDDEKIAEVEEQVKVEEKGMVNEAVEKDNKMNIEEISLKRNNEEELLSSETKKSKI
;
A
#
# COMPACT_ATOMS: atom_id res chain seq x y z
N MET A 1 60.90 8.14 -16.77
CA MET A 1 59.66 7.46 -17.23
C MET A 1 58.63 7.26 -16.12
N GLN A 2 58.88 6.51 -15.02
CA GLN A 2 57.91 6.43 -13.91
C GLN A 2 57.76 7.76 -13.14
N GLY A 3 58.77 8.64 -13.16
CA GLY A 3 58.78 9.89 -12.41
C GLY A 3 57.84 10.99 -12.91
N ASP A 4 57.71 11.17 -14.23
CA ASP A 4 56.91 12.29 -14.79
C ASP A 4 55.40 12.01 -14.72
N LEU A 5 54.99 10.76 -14.98
CA LEU A 5 53.61 10.33 -14.82
C LEU A 5 53.15 10.37 -13.37
N ALA A 6 53.98 9.89 -12.43
CA ALA A 6 53.69 9.95 -11.00
C ALA A 6 53.58 11.40 -10.51
N LYS A 7 54.49 12.28 -10.95
CA LYS A 7 54.46 13.71 -10.61
C LYS A 7 53.19 14.41 -11.13
N ASN A 8 52.71 14.05 -12.32
CA ASN A 8 51.49 14.61 -12.89
C ASN A 8 50.24 14.17 -12.11
N VAL A 9 50.17 12.89 -11.71
CA VAL A 9 49.09 12.39 -10.84
C VAL A 9 49.15 13.09 -9.47
N GLU A 10 50.32 13.24 -8.88
CA GLU A 10 50.52 13.93 -7.59
C GLU A 10 50.09 15.41 -7.63
N GLN A 11 50.37 16.12 -8.72
CA GLN A 11 49.94 17.51 -8.90
C GLN A 11 48.42 17.64 -9.00
N LEU A 12 47.77 16.75 -9.77
CA LEU A 12 46.31 16.75 -9.88
C LEU A 12 45.64 16.33 -8.55
N VAL A 13 46.21 15.35 -7.83
CA VAL A 13 45.78 14.95 -6.49
C VAL A 13 45.86 16.14 -5.52
N ALA A 14 46.98 16.86 -5.50
CA ALA A 14 47.15 18.03 -4.62
C ALA A 14 46.14 19.15 -4.95
N LEU A 15 45.89 19.41 -6.23
CA LEU A 15 44.89 20.38 -6.68
C LEU A 15 43.48 19.97 -6.23
N ILE A 16 43.06 18.74 -6.49
CA ILE A 16 41.75 18.21 -6.09
C ILE A 16 41.57 18.32 -4.56
N ILE A 17 42.59 17.95 -3.78
CA ILE A 17 42.55 18.05 -2.32
C ILE A 17 42.43 19.51 -1.85
N SER A 18 43.13 20.45 -2.50
CA SER A 18 43.03 21.88 -2.18
C SER A 18 41.61 22.38 -2.39
N ILE A 19 41.03 22.09 -3.58
CA ILE A 19 39.66 22.51 -3.93
C ILE A 19 38.64 21.92 -2.94
N ILE A 20 38.77 20.64 -2.58
CA ILE A 20 37.89 19.98 -1.61
C ILE A 20 37.98 20.65 -0.24
N ASN A 21 39.20 20.92 0.23
CA ASN A 21 39.40 21.47 1.57
C ASN A 21 39.00 22.95 1.67
N GLU A 22 39.27 23.76 0.65
CA GLU A 22 38.83 25.17 0.60
C GLU A 22 37.31 25.27 0.71
N ASN A 23 36.58 24.53 -0.12
CA ASN A 23 35.12 24.66 -0.22
C ASN A 23 34.34 24.00 0.93
N ILE A 24 34.87 22.94 1.55
CA ILE A 24 34.19 22.28 2.66
C ILE A 24 34.50 22.96 4.00
N ASN A 25 35.71 23.52 4.18
CA ASN A 25 36.03 24.24 5.41
C ASN A 25 35.31 25.61 5.46
N GLU A 26 35.19 26.34 4.35
CA GLU A 26 34.43 27.60 4.28
C GLU A 26 32.93 27.41 4.61
N ASN A 27 32.32 26.32 4.11
CA ASN A 27 30.92 26.00 4.41
C ASN A 27 30.67 25.48 5.85
N ILE A 28 31.71 25.02 6.56
CA ILE A 28 31.58 24.60 7.96
C ILE A 28 31.58 25.82 8.90
N ASP A 29 32.31 26.88 8.54
CA ASP A 29 32.37 28.12 9.33
C ASP A 29 31.09 28.95 9.18
N GLU A 30 30.47 29.01 7.99
CA GLU A 30 29.19 29.72 7.80
C GLU A 30 27.99 29.03 8.50
N ASN A 31 28.01 27.69 8.63
CA ASN A 31 26.94 26.94 9.29
C ASN A 31 27.02 26.94 10.83
N GLN A 32 28.06 27.51 11.43
CA GLN A 32 28.10 27.73 12.88
C GLN A 32 27.29 28.97 13.32
N GLU A 33 26.93 29.86 12.40
CA GLU A 33 26.18 31.09 12.71
C GLU A 33 24.65 30.95 12.53
N HIS A 34 24.13 29.91 11.87
CA HIS A 34 22.70 29.72 11.64
C HIS A 34 22.20 28.33 12.07
N ASN A 35 21.73 28.25 13.32
CA ASN A 35 20.98 27.10 13.82
C ASN A 35 19.49 27.18 13.41
N CYS A 36 18.92 26.01 13.11
CA CYS A 36 17.49 25.68 13.02
C CYS A 36 16.73 26.18 11.78
N THR A 37 16.62 25.34 10.75
CA THR A 37 15.32 24.86 10.21
C THR A 37 15.51 23.86 9.08
N GLU A 38 14.63 22.85 9.05
CA GLU A 38 14.48 21.85 8.00
C GLU A 38 14.05 22.50 6.68
N GLN A 39 14.98 23.12 5.95
CA GLN A 39 14.80 23.56 4.56
C GLN A 39 16.13 23.57 3.82
N HIS A 40 16.65 22.39 3.48
CA HIS A 40 17.78 22.28 2.53
C HIS A 40 17.50 21.23 1.46
N GLU A 41 16.31 21.31 0.86
CA GLU A 41 16.09 20.78 -0.48
C GLU A 41 16.17 21.97 -1.44
N ASN A 42 17.06 21.87 -2.45
CA ASN A 42 17.24 22.82 -3.56
C ASN A 42 18.11 24.09 -3.38
N LYS A 43 19.10 24.13 -2.47
CA LYS A 43 20.19 25.12 -2.63
C LYS A 43 21.23 24.64 -3.67
N ASN A 44 20.94 25.07 -4.91
CA ASN A 44 21.80 25.53 -6.01
C ASN A 44 23.00 24.68 -6.49
N VAL A 45 22.74 23.95 -7.59
CA VAL A 45 23.72 23.64 -8.65
C VAL A 45 24.41 24.92 -9.18
N ALA A 46 23.72 26.07 -9.16
CA ALA A 46 24.27 27.36 -9.56
C ALA A 46 25.46 27.83 -8.68
N ASP A 47 25.42 27.52 -7.37
CA ASP A 47 26.47 27.93 -6.44
C ASP A 47 27.73 27.04 -6.62
N LEU A 48 27.55 25.76 -6.98
CA LEU A 48 28.65 24.85 -7.33
C LEU A 48 29.25 25.14 -8.71
N GLU A 49 28.44 25.55 -9.70
CA GLU A 49 28.95 26.00 -11.00
C GLU A 49 29.86 27.23 -10.83
N ASP A 50 29.49 28.20 -10.00
CA ASP A 50 30.32 29.38 -9.70
C ASP A 50 31.62 29.00 -8.95
N VAL A 51 31.56 28.03 -8.03
CA VAL A 51 32.73 27.50 -7.33
C VAL A 51 33.71 26.83 -8.30
N PHE A 52 33.24 25.92 -9.16
CA PHE A 52 34.12 25.20 -10.10
C PHE A 52 34.57 26.07 -11.28
N SER A 53 33.78 27.08 -11.66
CA SER A 53 34.14 28.04 -12.71
C SER A 53 35.43 28.80 -12.38
N LYS A 54 35.70 29.08 -11.10
CA LYS A 54 36.96 29.72 -10.65
C LYS A 54 38.21 28.90 -10.95
N TYR A 55 38.08 27.57 -10.94
CA TYR A 55 39.19 26.65 -11.19
C TYR A 55 39.27 26.19 -12.66
N THR A 56 38.32 26.63 -13.51
CA THR A 56 38.24 26.20 -14.91
C THR A 56 39.50 26.50 -15.70
N ASN A 57 40.12 27.67 -15.48
CA ASN A 57 41.37 28.00 -16.18
C ASN A 57 42.55 27.14 -15.71
N HIS A 58 42.70 26.88 -14.40
CA HIS A 58 43.76 26.01 -13.88
C HIS A 58 43.60 24.55 -14.34
N VAL A 59 42.36 24.06 -14.36
CA VAL A 59 42.03 22.73 -14.85
C VAL A 59 42.25 22.66 -16.36
N ASN A 60 41.74 23.61 -17.15
CA ASN A 60 41.95 23.64 -18.59
C ASN A 60 43.43 23.76 -18.95
N ASP A 61 44.21 24.54 -18.21
CA ASP A 61 45.66 24.63 -18.40
C ASP A 61 46.32 23.26 -18.17
N LEU A 62 45.96 22.56 -17.09
CA LEU A 62 46.41 21.19 -16.82
C LEU A 62 45.93 20.17 -17.86
N PHE A 63 44.77 20.35 -18.49
CA PHE A 63 44.26 19.45 -19.53
C PHE A 63 44.82 19.77 -20.94
N HIS A 64 45.22 21.02 -21.21
CA HIS A 64 45.72 21.49 -22.51
C HIS A 64 47.25 21.62 -22.60
N LEU A 65 48.00 21.51 -21.50
CA LEU A 65 49.47 21.58 -21.50
C LEU A 65 50.17 20.33 -22.07
N TYR A 66 49.45 19.24 -22.34
CA TYR A 66 50.09 17.96 -22.64
C TYR A 66 49.98 17.57 -24.12
N LYS A 67 51.09 17.76 -24.85
CA LYS A 67 51.33 17.22 -26.20
C LYS A 67 52.05 15.87 -26.10
N PRO A 68 51.81 14.89 -26.99
CA PRO A 68 52.35 13.55 -26.88
C PRO A 68 53.80 13.50 -27.40
N GLU A 69 54.29 14.65 -27.88
CA GLU A 69 55.63 14.88 -28.42
C GLU A 69 56.72 14.77 -27.33
N ASP A 70 56.34 14.71 -26.05
CA ASP A 70 57.24 14.56 -24.90
C ASP A 70 57.36 13.09 -24.39
N LEU A 71 56.78 12.11 -25.08
CA LEU A 71 56.85 10.68 -24.70
C LEU A 71 58.07 9.96 -25.32
N SER A 72 58.89 9.31 -24.49
CA SER A 72 59.96 8.42 -24.96
C SER A 72 59.41 7.08 -25.50
N ASP A 73 60.10 6.48 -26.46
CA ASP A 73 59.65 5.34 -27.27
C ASP A 73 59.15 4.10 -26.49
N ASN A 74 59.56 3.87 -25.24
CA ASN A 74 59.03 2.77 -24.42
C ASN A 74 57.57 2.95 -23.97
N ALA A 75 57.04 4.18 -23.94
CA ALA A 75 55.62 4.42 -23.64
C ALA A 75 54.72 4.11 -24.85
N LYS A 76 55.28 4.25 -26.07
CA LYS A 76 54.62 3.82 -27.31
C LYS A 76 54.49 2.29 -27.34
N GLU A 77 55.51 1.57 -26.86
CA GLU A 77 55.51 0.09 -26.80
C GLU A 77 54.45 -0.50 -25.83
N GLY A 78 54.16 0.19 -24.72
CA GLY A 78 53.06 -0.17 -23.81
C GLY A 78 51.66 0.09 -24.41
N LEU A 79 51.54 1.10 -25.27
CA LEU A 79 50.34 1.42 -26.03
C LEU A 79 50.15 0.48 -27.24
N GLU A 80 51.23 0.12 -27.92
CA GLU A 80 51.26 -0.78 -29.10
C GLU A 80 50.86 -2.22 -28.74
N ASN A 81 51.21 -2.71 -27.55
CA ASN A 81 50.73 -3.99 -27.03
C ASN A 81 49.21 -4.05 -26.83
N SER A 82 48.52 -2.91 -26.79
CA SER A 82 47.06 -2.82 -26.77
C SER A 82 46.44 -2.67 -28.16
N LEU A 83 47.26 -2.63 -29.24
CA LEU A 83 46.87 -2.13 -30.56
C LEU A 83 47.13 -3.08 -31.74
N GLU A 84 47.28 -4.40 -31.53
CA GLU A 84 47.25 -5.36 -32.65
C GLU A 84 45.81 -5.58 -33.16
N ASN A 85 45.34 -4.65 -34.01
CA ASN A 85 44.54 -4.92 -35.22
C ASN A 85 43.98 -3.60 -35.79
N SER A 86 44.66 -2.98 -36.74
CA SER A 86 44.05 -2.47 -37.99
C SER A 86 45.00 -1.59 -38.81
N THR A 87 45.18 -1.93 -40.08
CA THR A 87 46.10 -1.33 -41.05
C THR A 87 45.72 0.06 -41.59
N SER A 88 46.77 0.73 -42.08
CA SER A 88 46.97 1.77 -43.13
C SER A 88 46.37 3.20 -43.06
N ASP A 89 47.27 4.14 -42.74
CA ASP A 89 47.69 5.35 -43.48
C ASP A 89 46.76 6.55 -43.74
N SER A 90 45.56 6.57 -43.18
CA SER A 90 44.80 7.82 -42.96
C SER A 90 44.68 8.20 -41.48
N LYS A 91 45.41 7.50 -40.61
CA LYS A 91 45.14 7.40 -39.16
C LYS A 91 45.96 8.31 -38.25
N VAL A 92 46.99 9.03 -38.73
CA VAL A 92 47.96 9.69 -37.82
C VAL A 92 47.37 10.86 -37.02
N SER A 93 46.43 11.63 -37.59
CA SER A 93 45.78 12.73 -36.86
C SER A 93 44.66 12.27 -35.92
N THR A 94 44.00 11.15 -36.22
CA THR A 94 43.00 10.53 -35.34
C THR A 94 43.64 9.72 -34.21
N THR A 95 44.74 9.00 -34.48
CA THR A 95 45.50 8.25 -33.45
C THR A 95 46.13 9.17 -32.42
N ASN A 96 46.79 10.26 -32.83
CA ASN A 96 47.35 11.21 -31.86
C ASN A 96 46.29 11.83 -30.93
N ARG A 97 45.07 12.06 -31.44
CA ARG A 97 43.96 12.59 -30.64
C ARG A 97 43.38 11.53 -29.70
N ASP A 98 43.26 10.28 -30.16
CA ASP A 98 42.77 9.15 -29.36
C ASP A 98 43.77 8.77 -28.24
N ASP A 99 45.07 8.89 -28.50
CA ASP A 99 46.13 8.62 -27.52
C ASP A 99 46.20 9.69 -26.43
N HIS A 100 45.93 10.95 -26.79
CA HIS A 100 45.77 12.06 -25.85
C HIS A 100 44.60 11.88 -24.90
N THR A 101 43.44 11.53 -25.43
CA THR A 101 42.22 11.34 -24.64
C THR A 101 42.39 10.19 -23.64
N LYS A 102 43.04 9.09 -24.06
CA LYS A 102 43.33 7.94 -23.18
C LYS A 102 44.34 8.29 -22.09
N PHE A 103 45.34 9.11 -22.41
CA PHE A 103 46.34 9.56 -21.44
C PHE A 103 45.72 10.46 -20.37
N ASN A 104 44.93 11.44 -20.78
CA ASN A 104 44.20 12.32 -19.85
C ASN A 104 43.21 11.52 -19.00
N GLU A 105 42.48 10.57 -19.60
CA GLU A 105 41.61 9.64 -18.88
C GLU A 105 42.37 8.86 -17.80
N PHE A 106 43.54 8.30 -18.13
CA PHE A 106 44.37 7.58 -17.16
C PHE A 106 44.80 8.45 -15.96
N ILE A 107 45.24 9.69 -16.20
CA ILE A 107 45.68 10.60 -15.13
C ILE A 107 44.50 10.95 -14.23
N VAL A 108 43.35 11.34 -14.81
CA VAL A 108 42.17 11.77 -14.06
C VAL A 108 41.60 10.61 -13.23
N VAL A 109 41.53 9.41 -13.81
CA VAL A 109 41.11 8.19 -13.10
C VAL A 109 42.00 7.92 -11.89
N ASN A 110 43.33 7.86 -12.07
CA ASN A 110 44.25 7.50 -11.00
C ASN A 110 44.32 8.56 -9.91
N ALA A 111 44.27 9.85 -10.27
CA ALA A 111 44.24 10.94 -9.30
C ALA A 111 42.96 10.89 -8.46
N SER A 112 41.82 10.72 -9.10
CA SER A 112 40.51 10.65 -8.42
C SER A 112 40.40 9.44 -7.51
N GLN A 113 40.85 8.26 -7.96
CA GLN A 113 40.90 7.06 -7.12
C GLN A 113 41.85 7.22 -5.94
N SER A 114 43.01 7.86 -6.13
CA SER A 114 43.96 8.12 -5.04
C SER A 114 43.37 9.05 -3.98
N VAL A 115 42.71 10.13 -4.39
CA VAL A 115 41.99 11.04 -3.47
C VAL A 115 40.87 10.30 -2.76
N SER A 116 40.05 9.54 -3.49
CA SER A 116 38.96 8.74 -2.90
C SER A 116 39.46 7.78 -1.83
N ASN A 117 40.53 7.02 -2.13
CA ASN A 117 41.14 6.09 -1.19
C ASN A 117 41.63 6.82 0.08
N LEU A 118 42.28 7.97 -0.07
CA LEU A 118 42.76 8.77 1.05
C LEU A 118 41.61 9.28 1.94
N LEU A 119 40.51 9.72 1.33
CA LEU A 119 39.31 10.16 2.06
C LEU A 119 38.63 9.00 2.80
N ILE A 120 38.60 7.81 2.19
CA ILE A 120 37.99 6.62 2.79
C ILE A 120 38.85 6.07 3.93
N THR A 121 40.18 6.08 3.81
CA THR A 121 41.07 5.76 4.94
C THR A 121 40.85 6.75 6.09
N GLY A 122 40.73 8.05 5.79
CA GLY A 122 40.37 9.05 6.80
C GLY A 122 39.00 8.80 7.45
N LEU A 123 38.02 8.31 6.69
CA LEU A 123 36.71 7.92 7.20
C LEU A 123 36.82 6.76 8.20
N ILE A 124 37.54 5.69 7.85
CA ILE A 124 37.80 4.53 8.70
C ILE A 124 38.49 4.95 10.01
N ASP A 125 39.52 5.78 9.92
CA ASP A 125 40.26 6.27 11.09
C ASP A 125 39.42 7.20 11.97
N SER A 126 38.40 7.84 11.41
CA SER A 126 37.51 8.79 12.09
C SER A 126 36.24 8.18 12.69
N ALA A 127 36.01 6.87 12.53
CA ALA A 127 34.78 6.16 12.93
C ALA A 127 34.39 6.30 14.41
N ALA A 128 35.28 6.82 15.27
CA ALA A 128 35.01 7.12 16.67
C ALA A 128 34.42 8.53 16.93
N ALA A 129 34.31 9.41 15.93
CA ALA A 129 33.84 10.79 16.09
C ALA A 129 32.87 11.24 14.97
N ASP A 130 31.56 11.19 15.27
CA ASP A 130 30.44 11.44 14.34
C ASP A 130 30.59 12.66 13.41
N LYS A 131 31.09 13.79 13.93
CA LYS A 131 31.25 15.03 13.13
C LYS A 131 32.35 14.92 12.07
N LYS A 132 33.47 14.27 12.38
CA LYS A 132 34.57 14.07 11.43
C LYS A 132 34.18 13.05 10.36
N HIS A 133 33.48 12.01 10.80
CA HIS A 133 32.98 10.94 9.96
C HIS A 133 32.05 11.46 8.83
N TYR A 134 31.06 12.29 9.16
CA TYR A 134 30.17 12.91 8.16
C TYR A 134 30.91 13.88 7.21
N THR A 135 31.98 14.51 7.67
CA THR A 135 32.78 15.42 6.85
C THR A 135 33.51 14.67 5.73
N TYR A 136 34.02 13.46 5.99
CA TYR A 136 34.65 12.65 4.95
C TYR A 136 33.66 12.18 3.88
N GLN A 137 32.43 11.79 4.26
CA GLN A 137 31.39 11.47 3.29
C GLN A 137 31.05 12.67 2.39
N LYS A 138 30.97 13.89 2.94
CA LYS A 138 30.80 15.13 2.17
C LYS A 138 31.96 15.38 1.19
N LYS A 139 33.21 15.14 1.61
CA LYS A 139 34.39 15.28 0.75
C LYS A 139 34.35 14.31 -0.45
N ILE A 140 33.92 13.08 -0.21
CA ILE A 140 33.74 12.07 -1.27
C ILE A 140 32.62 12.50 -2.23
N ALA A 141 31.49 13.01 -1.72
CA ALA A 141 30.41 13.53 -2.55
C ALA A 141 30.87 14.72 -3.42
N PHE A 142 31.63 15.65 -2.84
CA PHE A 142 32.18 16.79 -3.57
C PHE A 142 33.17 16.37 -4.67
N LEU A 143 34.02 15.35 -4.42
CA LEU A 143 34.90 14.78 -5.44
C LEU A 143 34.09 14.25 -6.64
N LEU A 144 32.96 13.59 -6.39
CA LEU A 144 32.09 13.08 -7.45
C LEU A 144 31.35 14.21 -8.19
N ASP A 145 30.85 15.23 -7.48
CA ASP A 145 30.22 16.41 -8.09
C ASP A 145 31.24 17.15 -8.99
N PHE A 146 32.51 17.23 -8.56
CA PHE A 146 33.61 17.77 -9.37
C PHE A 146 33.85 16.94 -10.64
N LEU A 147 33.84 15.61 -10.55
CA LEU A 147 33.98 14.74 -11.73
C LEU A 147 32.79 14.85 -12.70
N ILE A 148 31.57 15.03 -12.19
CA ILE A 148 30.40 15.31 -13.02
C ILE A 148 30.58 16.65 -13.74
N TRP A 149 31.01 17.69 -13.03
CA TRP A 149 31.27 19.00 -13.62
C TRP A 149 32.34 18.93 -14.72
N LEU A 150 33.47 18.24 -14.46
CA LEU A 150 34.53 18.01 -15.45
C LEU A 150 33.96 17.33 -16.70
N ALA A 151 33.17 16.28 -16.52
CA ALA A 151 32.57 15.52 -17.60
C ALA A 151 31.57 16.32 -18.46
N LEU A 152 30.89 17.30 -17.86
CA LEU A 152 29.87 18.10 -18.54
C LEU A 152 30.43 19.40 -19.16
N LYS A 153 31.48 19.98 -18.57
CA LYS A 153 31.94 21.33 -18.93
C LYS A 153 33.36 21.38 -19.50
N VAL A 154 34.21 20.39 -19.20
CA VAL A 154 35.64 20.39 -19.56
C VAL A 154 35.96 19.32 -20.59
N ASP A 155 35.87 18.04 -20.21
CA ASP A 155 36.24 16.91 -21.06
C ASP A 155 35.39 15.67 -20.74
N GLU A 156 34.81 15.08 -21.78
CA GLU A 156 33.98 13.88 -21.72
C GLU A 156 34.74 12.67 -21.14
N CYS A 157 36.07 12.61 -21.27
CA CYS A 157 36.90 11.55 -20.68
C CYS A 157 36.76 11.43 -19.15
N ALA A 158 36.37 12.51 -18.46
CA ALA A 158 36.11 12.47 -17.02
C ALA A 158 34.88 11.61 -16.64
N LYS A 159 34.01 11.26 -17.59
CA LYS A 159 32.90 10.31 -17.37
C LYS A 159 33.40 8.95 -16.88
N THR A 160 34.45 8.40 -17.50
CA THR A 160 35.01 7.11 -17.06
C THR A 160 35.56 7.21 -15.65
N ALA A 161 36.27 8.31 -15.34
CA ALA A 161 36.78 8.57 -14.00
C ALA A 161 35.65 8.65 -12.95
N PHE A 162 34.52 9.29 -13.28
CA PHE A 162 33.34 9.30 -12.42
C PHE A 162 32.83 7.88 -12.13
N TYR A 163 32.54 7.07 -13.16
CA TYR A 163 31.96 5.74 -12.95
C TYR A 163 32.92 4.79 -12.21
N GLN A 164 34.21 4.85 -12.51
CA GLN A 164 35.21 4.03 -11.82
C GLN A 164 35.42 4.46 -10.37
N THR A 165 35.54 5.76 -10.12
CA THR A 165 35.71 6.30 -8.75
C THR A 165 34.46 6.00 -7.91
N LEU A 166 33.26 6.13 -8.50
CA LEU A 166 32.00 5.77 -7.87
C LEU A 166 31.95 4.28 -7.49
N LEU A 167 32.34 3.39 -8.41
CA LEU A 167 32.38 1.96 -8.17
C LEU A 167 33.34 1.61 -7.01
N THR A 168 34.58 2.12 -7.06
CA THR A 168 35.58 1.87 -6.02
C THR A 168 35.14 2.41 -4.67
N THR A 169 34.59 3.63 -4.63
CA THR A 169 34.06 4.25 -3.42
C THR A 169 32.99 3.37 -2.78
N LEU A 170 31.98 2.96 -3.55
CA LEU A 170 30.89 2.16 -3.04
C LEU A 170 31.32 0.75 -2.63
N GLN A 171 32.28 0.13 -3.33
CA GLN A 171 32.87 -1.14 -2.93
C GLN A 171 33.54 -1.05 -1.56
N GLN A 172 34.30 0.02 -1.34
CA GLN A 172 35.00 0.25 -0.07
C GLN A 172 34.03 0.61 1.05
N LEU A 173 33.05 1.49 0.81
CA LEU A 173 32.00 1.80 1.80
C LEU A 173 31.21 0.55 2.19
N LEU A 174 30.80 -0.27 1.21
CA LEU A 174 30.14 -1.54 1.51
C LEU A 174 31.05 -2.50 2.29
N ALA A 175 32.36 -2.47 2.09
CA ALA A 175 33.30 -3.28 2.86
C ALA A 175 33.40 -2.83 4.33
N ILE A 176 33.11 -1.56 4.62
CA ILE A 176 32.98 -1.01 5.98
C ILE A 176 31.64 -1.45 6.58
N SER A 177 30.51 -1.01 6.01
CA SER A 177 29.16 -1.44 6.39
C SER A 177 28.12 -1.10 5.30
N THR A 178 26.96 -1.76 5.32
CA THR A 178 25.86 -1.38 4.41
C THR A 178 25.27 -0.01 4.77
N ASP A 179 25.24 0.34 6.05
CA ASP A 179 24.73 1.64 6.52
C ASP A 179 25.54 2.80 5.93
N GLU A 180 26.87 2.66 5.87
CA GLU A 180 27.75 3.67 5.26
C GLU A 180 27.43 3.87 3.77
N ALA A 181 27.28 2.76 3.04
CA ALA A 181 26.89 2.81 1.65
C ALA A 181 25.49 3.42 1.47
N GLN A 182 24.56 3.14 2.39
CA GLN A 182 23.18 3.63 2.34
C GLN A 182 23.09 5.14 2.62
N ILE A 183 23.87 5.65 3.58
CA ILE A 183 23.96 7.10 3.86
C ILE A 183 24.52 7.81 2.63
N PHE A 184 25.60 7.29 2.05
CA PHE A 184 26.18 7.84 0.84
C PHE A 184 25.25 7.73 -0.38
N TRP A 185 24.44 6.68 -0.47
CA TRP A 185 23.49 6.48 -1.59
C TRP A 185 22.44 7.59 -1.70
N ASN A 186 22.09 8.25 -0.59
CA ASN A 186 21.21 9.43 -0.59
C ASN A 186 21.75 10.54 -1.51
N TYR A 187 23.07 10.72 -1.57
CA TYR A 187 23.70 11.69 -2.46
C TYR A 187 23.48 11.32 -3.95
N LEU A 188 23.62 10.05 -4.31
CA LEU A 188 23.42 9.60 -5.69
C LEU A 188 21.98 9.78 -6.14
N GLU A 189 21.01 9.42 -5.29
CA GLU A 189 19.59 9.63 -5.59
C GLU A 189 19.26 11.13 -5.78
N ALA A 190 19.85 12.01 -4.96
CA ALA A 190 19.70 13.45 -5.10
C ALA A 190 20.32 14.02 -6.40
N ARG A 191 21.21 13.28 -7.07
CA ARG A 191 21.84 13.65 -8.35
C ARG A 191 21.30 12.88 -9.54
N LEU A 192 20.24 12.07 -9.35
CA LEU A 192 19.69 11.22 -10.40
C LEU A 192 19.35 12.00 -11.67
N ASP A 193 18.66 13.15 -11.56
CA ASP A 193 18.28 13.94 -12.74
C ASP A 193 19.49 14.51 -13.49
N LEU A 194 20.54 14.91 -12.76
CA LEU A 194 21.79 15.40 -13.34
C LEU A 194 22.51 14.28 -14.10
N ILE A 195 22.60 13.10 -13.48
CA ILE A 195 23.23 11.92 -14.09
C ILE A 195 22.41 11.48 -15.32
N LYS A 196 21.09 11.41 -15.20
CA LYS A 196 20.19 10.94 -16.26
C LYS A 196 20.16 11.86 -17.48
N ASN A 197 20.09 13.17 -17.25
CA ASN A 197 19.90 14.14 -18.35
C ASN A 197 21.21 14.73 -18.86
N GLY A 198 22.28 14.72 -18.05
CA GLY A 198 23.58 15.30 -18.40
C GLY A 198 24.65 14.25 -18.70
N LEU A 199 24.86 13.28 -17.80
CA LEU A 199 26.02 12.40 -17.85
C LEU A 199 25.78 11.13 -18.69
N PHE A 200 24.61 10.51 -18.53
CA PHE A 200 24.25 9.22 -19.11
C PHE A 200 23.60 9.37 -20.49
N HIS A 201 24.27 8.84 -21.51
CA HIS A 201 23.84 8.88 -22.91
C HIS A 201 23.32 7.52 -23.41
N ASN A 202 23.24 6.52 -22.52
CA ASN A 202 22.74 5.18 -22.82
C ASN A 202 23.53 4.45 -23.93
N ASN A 203 24.83 4.73 -24.05
CA ASN A 203 25.72 3.98 -24.93
C ASN A 203 26.08 2.60 -24.32
N VAL A 204 26.77 1.74 -25.07
CA VAL A 204 27.11 0.38 -24.57
C VAL A 204 28.04 0.44 -23.35
N GLY A 205 29.08 1.29 -23.37
CA GLY A 205 30.09 1.37 -22.32
C GLY A 205 29.52 1.83 -20.98
N GLU A 206 28.73 2.91 -20.98
CA GLU A 206 28.07 3.44 -19.78
C GLU A 206 27.06 2.44 -19.21
N ARG A 207 26.31 1.75 -20.07
CA ARG A 207 25.41 0.68 -19.61
C ARG A 207 26.17 -0.44 -18.91
N MET A 208 27.30 -0.88 -19.47
CA MET A 208 28.14 -1.90 -18.83
C MET A 208 28.67 -1.42 -17.48
N GLN A 209 29.07 -0.16 -17.36
CA GLN A 209 29.55 0.41 -16.09
C GLN A 209 28.44 0.49 -15.03
N ILE A 210 27.23 0.94 -15.39
CA ILE A 210 26.08 0.95 -14.47
C ILE A 210 25.68 -0.47 -14.07
N LEU A 211 25.66 -1.42 -15.00
CA LEU A 211 25.35 -2.82 -14.69
C LEU A 211 26.43 -3.44 -13.80
N GLN A 212 27.72 -3.14 -14.05
CA GLN A 212 28.82 -3.58 -13.20
C GLN A 212 28.70 -3.01 -11.79
N LEU A 213 28.36 -1.72 -11.66
CA LEU A 213 28.05 -1.08 -10.38
C LEU A 213 26.93 -1.84 -9.67
N THR A 214 25.80 -1.99 -10.34
CA THR A 214 24.61 -2.68 -9.82
C THR A 214 24.91 -4.09 -9.34
N ASN A 215 25.59 -4.89 -10.17
CA ASN A 215 25.95 -6.27 -9.85
C ASN A 215 26.92 -6.32 -8.67
N THR A 216 27.89 -5.42 -8.61
CA THR A 216 28.84 -5.33 -7.49
C THR A 216 28.12 -5.06 -6.17
N LEU A 217 27.17 -4.13 -6.15
CA LEU A 217 26.43 -3.77 -4.93
C LEU A 217 25.44 -4.87 -4.51
N ILE A 218 24.87 -5.61 -5.46
CA ILE A 218 23.78 -6.57 -5.19
C ILE A 218 24.31 -7.99 -5.03
N ASP A 219 25.26 -8.44 -5.85
CA ASP A 219 25.73 -9.82 -5.85
C ASP A 219 26.62 -10.14 -4.64
N LYS A 220 27.18 -9.14 -3.95
CA LYS A 220 27.86 -9.32 -2.65
C LYS A 220 26.98 -10.09 -1.65
N PHE A 221 25.66 -9.88 -1.70
CA PHE A 221 24.68 -10.51 -0.83
C PHE A 221 24.15 -11.85 -1.36
N ARG A 222 24.54 -12.26 -2.57
CA ARG A 222 24.15 -13.54 -3.18
C ARG A 222 25.26 -14.56 -3.00
N THR A 223 25.36 -15.17 -1.82
CA THR A 223 26.29 -16.29 -1.64
C THR A 223 25.74 -17.56 -2.31
N THR A 224 26.29 -17.94 -3.46
CA THR A 224 26.10 -19.26 -4.05
C THR A 224 27.07 -20.26 -3.41
N LYS A 225 26.57 -21.34 -2.79
CA LYS A 225 27.41 -22.49 -2.41
C LYS A 225 27.82 -23.28 -3.65
N VAL A 226 28.77 -24.21 -3.48
CA VAL A 226 29.40 -25.15 -4.45
C VAL A 226 28.40 -25.88 -5.39
N GLU A 227 27.09 -25.85 -5.13
CA GLU A 227 26.02 -26.45 -5.95
C GLU A 227 25.21 -25.45 -6.80
N ASN A 228 25.62 -24.19 -6.95
CA ASN A 228 24.89 -23.14 -7.68
C ASN A 228 23.43 -22.90 -7.20
N ARG A 229 23.14 -23.17 -5.93
CA ARG A 229 21.83 -22.89 -5.32
C ARG A 229 21.96 -21.69 -4.39
N ALA A 230 21.06 -20.73 -4.54
CA ALA A 230 21.02 -19.53 -3.70
C ALA A 230 20.60 -19.91 -2.27
N ASP A 231 21.34 -19.41 -1.28
CA ASP A 231 21.01 -19.54 0.14
C ASP A 231 20.15 -18.34 0.55
N LEU A 232 18.85 -18.57 0.75
CA LEU A 232 17.89 -17.54 1.14
C LEU A 232 18.15 -16.99 2.55
N TYR A 233 18.73 -17.81 3.43
CA TYR A 233 18.92 -17.50 4.85
C TYR A 233 20.15 -16.64 5.15
N LYS A 234 21.07 -16.55 4.18
CA LYS A 234 22.26 -15.69 4.25
C LYS A 234 22.04 -14.29 3.69
N LYS A 235 20.88 -14.04 3.09
CA LYS A 235 20.50 -12.73 2.63
C LYS A 235 20.07 -11.92 3.85
N ASP A 236 20.82 -10.88 4.19
CA ASP A 236 20.42 -9.97 5.26
C ASP A 236 19.18 -9.19 4.81
N THR A 237 18.22 -9.07 5.72
CA THR A 237 16.94 -8.41 5.50
C THR A 237 17.08 -6.89 5.51
N GLN A 238 18.11 -6.35 6.17
CA GLN A 238 18.39 -4.92 6.19
C GLN A 238 18.94 -4.43 4.84
N ASP A 239 19.74 -5.28 4.18
CA ASP A 239 20.33 -4.98 2.87
C ASP A 239 19.29 -4.99 1.74
N ASP A 240 18.10 -5.56 1.95
CA ASP A 240 17.05 -5.63 0.93
C ASP A 240 16.51 -4.25 0.55
N VAL A 241 16.45 -3.33 1.52
CA VAL A 241 16.06 -1.94 1.27
C VAL A 241 17.11 -1.27 0.38
N PHE A 242 18.39 -1.41 0.73
CA PHE A 242 19.50 -0.86 -0.06
C PHE A 242 19.53 -1.44 -1.47
N GLN A 243 19.43 -2.77 -1.63
CA GLN A 243 19.35 -3.42 -2.94
C GLN A 243 18.15 -2.94 -3.77
N SER A 244 16.99 -2.74 -3.14
CA SER A 244 15.79 -2.22 -3.80
C SER A 244 16.01 -0.79 -4.31
N ARG A 245 16.64 0.08 -3.50
CA ARG A 245 17.02 1.44 -3.90
C ARG A 245 17.98 1.45 -5.07
N VAL A 246 19.03 0.63 -5.02
CA VAL A 246 19.99 0.46 -6.12
C VAL A 246 19.30 0.01 -7.41
N ARG A 247 18.44 -1.02 -7.34
CA ARG A 247 17.66 -1.48 -8.51
C ARG A 247 16.76 -0.37 -9.06
N SER A 248 16.06 0.35 -8.18
CA SER A 248 15.14 1.42 -8.55
C SER A 248 15.85 2.58 -9.23
N PHE A 249 17.04 2.96 -8.74
CA PHE A 249 17.90 3.97 -9.37
C PHE A 249 18.29 3.55 -10.80
N VAL A 250 18.75 2.30 -10.96
CA VAL A 250 19.21 1.78 -12.25
C VAL A 250 18.07 1.67 -13.26
N THR A 251 16.87 1.26 -12.81
CA THR A 251 15.67 1.23 -13.67
C THR A 251 15.22 2.60 -14.15
N GLN A 252 15.63 3.68 -13.48
CA GLN A 252 15.32 5.05 -13.90
C GLN A 252 16.32 5.60 -14.93
N LEU A 253 17.53 5.03 -14.98
CA LEU A 253 18.57 5.35 -15.95
C LEU A 253 18.44 4.50 -17.22
N LEU A 254 18.31 3.18 -17.07
CA LEU A 254 18.21 2.26 -18.19
C LEU A 254 16.81 2.30 -18.81
N LYS A 255 16.74 2.19 -20.15
CA LYS A 255 15.47 2.06 -20.85
C LYS A 255 14.76 0.75 -20.48
N PHE A 256 13.44 0.82 -20.35
CA PHE A 256 12.61 -0.35 -20.04
C PHE A 256 12.72 -1.45 -21.12
N ASP A 257 12.72 -1.07 -22.40
CA ASP A 257 12.98 -1.98 -23.52
C ASP A 257 14.34 -1.67 -24.15
N ASP A 258 15.36 -2.42 -23.74
CA ASP A 258 16.71 -2.31 -24.30
C ASP A 258 16.86 -3.23 -25.54
N THR A 259 17.45 -2.70 -26.60
CA THR A 259 17.80 -3.42 -27.83
C THR A 259 18.78 -4.57 -27.60
N THR A 260 19.48 -4.59 -26.45
CA THR A 260 20.39 -5.68 -26.08
C THR A 260 19.67 -6.95 -25.59
N GLY A 261 18.41 -6.83 -25.16
CA GLY A 261 17.66 -7.95 -24.59
C GLY A 261 18.19 -8.45 -23.25
N LEU A 262 19.15 -7.76 -22.60
CA LEU A 262 19.68 -8.13 -21.28
C LEU A 262 18.58 -8.17 -20.20
N ASN A 263 17.60 -7.29 -20.31
CA ASN A 263 16.37 -7.26 -19.51
C ASN A 263 15.40 -8.43 -19.77
N LYS A 264 15.63 -9.24 -20.82
CA LYS A 264 14.78 -10.38 -21.23
C LYS A 264 15.36 -11.73 -20.79
N TYR A 265 16.52 -11.76 -20.12
CA TYR A 265 17.10 -12.98 -19.57
C TYR A 265 16.46 -13.35 -18.23
N PHE A 266 16.10 -14.62 -18.08
CA PHE A 266 15.55 -15.17 -16.84
C PHE A 266 16.63 -15.93 -16.08
N HIS A 267 16.94 -15.46 -14.88
CA HIS A 267 17.66 -16.28 -13.90
C HIS A 267 16.66 -17.06 -13.06
N LEU A 268 16.74 -18.39 -13.12
CA LEU A 268 16.02 -19.25 -12.20
C LEU A 268 16.68 -19.16 -10.84
N ALA A 269 15.95 -18.66 -9.84
CA ALA A 269 16.47 -18.49 -8.49
C ALA A 269 16.88 -19.83 -7.83
N ASN A 270 16.42 -20.97 -8.36
CA ASN A 270 16.76 -22.34 -7.94
C ASN A 270 16.94 -22.47 -6.42
N ARG A 271 15.90 -22.05 -5.70
CA ARG A 271 15.92 -21.90 -4.24
C ARG A 271 15.86 -23.28 -3.59
N LYS A 272 16.63 -23.48 -2.51
CA LYS A 272 16.49 -24.71 -1.70
C LYS A 272 15.20 -24.61 -0.87
N PRO A 273 14.31 -25.62 -0.91
CA PRO A 273 13.16 -25.67 -0.03
C PRO A 273 13.64 -25.85 1.41
N VAL A 274 12.91 -25.24 2.36
CA VAL A 274 13.17 -25.44 3.78
C VAL A 274 12.69 -26.85 4.17
N LEU A 275 13.49 -27.54 4.99
CA LEU A 275 13.14 -28.83 5.55
C LEU A 275 12.82 -28.66 7.04
N ILE A 276 11.52 -28.71 7.38
CA ILE A 276 11.03 -28.79 8.76
C ILE A 276 10.34 -30.13 8.91
N TYR A 277 10.61 -30.83 10.00
CA TYR A 277 9.90 -32.06 10.34
C TYR A 277 8.71 -31.71 11.23
N VAL A 278 7.50 -31.87 10.70
CA VAL A 278 6.25 -31.63 11.42
C VAL A 278 5.48 -32.95 11.51
N LYS A 279 4.69 -33.14 12.57
CA LYS A 279 3.84 -34.35 12.74
C LYS A 279 2.47 -34.24 12.06
N ASP A 280 2.10 -33.03 11.65
CA ASP A 280 0.82 -32.70 11.04
C ASP A 280 0.91 -32.94 9.53
N ASP A 281 0.06 -33.84 9.02
CA ASP A 281 0.07 -34.26 7.62
C ASP A 281 -0.23 -33.11 6.66
N PHE A 282 -1.09 -32.16 7.05
CA PHE A 282 -1.39 -30.98 6.24
C PHE A 282 -0.16 -30.07 6.13
N LEU A 283 0.53 -29.82 7.25
CA LEU A 283 1.74 -29.00 7.26
C LEU A 283 2.88 -29.68 6.49
N LEU A 284 3.00 -31.00 6.58
CA LEU A 284 3.96 -31.77 5.78
C LEU A 284 3.67 -31.64 4.28
N ASP A 285 2.41 -31.76 3.87
CA ASP A 285 2.02 -31.60 2.48
C ASP A 285 2.25 -30.17 1.98
N LEU A 286 1.93 -29.16 2.79
CA LEU A 286 2.21 -27.75 2.48
C LEU A 286 3.72 -27.50 2.27
N LEU A 287 4.57 -27.99 3.16
CA LEU A 287 6.03 -27.88 3.06
C LEU A 287 6.59 -28.63 1.85
N GLU A 288 6.01 -29.77 1.49
CA GLU A 288 6.40 -30.48 0.27
C GLU A 288 5.99 -29.74 -1.00
N VAL A 289 4.82 -29.13 -1.01
CA VAL A 289 4.33 -28.33 -2.14
C VAL A 289 5.21 -27.10 -2.38
N GLN A 290 5.80 -26.50 -1.35
CA GLN A 290 6.77 -25.40 -1.49
C GLN A 290 7.99 -25.75 -2.37
N LYS A 291 8.32 -27.04 -2.55
CA LYS A 291 9.37 -27.47 -3.49
C LYS A 291 9.04 -27.04 -4.92
N VAL A 292 7.76 -27.13 -5.29
CA VAL A 292 7.26 -26.72 -6.61
C VAL A 292 7.28 -25.20 -6.73
N PHE A 293 6.93 -24.47 -5.67
CA PHE A 293 6.96 -23.00 -5.67
C PHE A 293 8.38 -22.46 -5.88
N ASN A 294 9.35 -23.10 -5.24
CA ASN A 294 10.76 -22.70 -5.30
C ASN A 294 11.47 -23.08 -6.61
N ASN A 295 11.05 -24.18 -7.26
CA ASN A 295 11.62 -24.61 -8.54
C ASN A 295 10.61 -25.33 -9.43
N PRO A 296 9.68 -24.59 -10.08
CA PRO A 296 8.63 -25.22 -10.90
C PRO A 296 9.18 -25.89 -12.17
N ILE A 297 10.28 -25.35 -12.73
CA ILE A 297 10.88 -25.84 -13.99
C ILE A 297 11.51 -27.22 -13.82
N GLN A 298 12.12 -27.52 -12.66
CA GLN A 298 12.70 -28.84 -12.41
C GLN A 298 11.68 -29.97 -12.61
N PHE A 299 10.44 -29.77 -12.16
CA PHE A 299 9.39 -30.77 -12.21
C PHE A 299 8.75 -30.94 -13.61
N MET A 300 9.12 -30.12 -14.59
CA MET A 300 8.72 -30.34 -15.99
C MET A 300 9.50 -31.47 -16.67
N LYS A 301 10.70 -31.81 -16.15
CA LYS A 301 11.53 -32.86 -16.76
C LYS A 301 10.80 -34.20 -16.73
N LYS A 302 10.90 -34.99 -17.80
CA LYS A 302 10.24 -36.30 -17.92
C LYS A 302 10.50 -37.24 -16.73
N LEU A 303 11.71 -37.20 -16.16
CA LEU A 303 12.09 -38.01 -14.99
C LEU A 303 11.30 -37.63 -13.72
N GLU A 304 10.86 -36.38 -13.61
CA GLU A 304 10.14 -35.84 -12.45
C GLU A 304 8.61 -35.94 -12.59
N ALA A 305 8.08 -36.43 -13.71
CA ALA A 305 6.64 -36.46 -13.97
C ALA A 305 5.82 -37.22 -12.90
N LYS A 306 6.39 -38.31 -12.34
CA LYS A 306 5.76 -39.04 -11.22
C LYS A 306 5.71 -38.19 -9.95
N ASN A 307 6.79 -37.47 -9.65
CA ASN A 307 6.87 -36.58 -8.50
C ASN A 307 5.92 -35.40 -8.64
N LEU A 308 5.82 -34.80 -9.84
CA LEU A 308 4.87 -33.73 -10.12
C LEU A 308 3.43 -34.19 -9.93
N LYS A 309 3.06 -35.40 -10.36
CA LYS A 309 1.71 -35.93 -10.14
C LYS A 309 1.40 -36.10 -8.65
N ARG A 310 2.35 -36.61 -7.86
CA ARG A 310 2.23 -36.73 -6.41
C ARG A 310 2.09 -35.37 -5.72
N LEU A 311 2.88 -34.38 -6.15
CA LEU A 311 2.80 -33.02 -5.63
C LEU A 311 1.48 -32.35 -6.05
N GLY A 312 0.98 -32.61 -7.25
CA GLY A 312 -0.34 -32.17 -7.70
C GLY A 312 -1.48 -32.65 -6.82
N SER A 313 -1.47 -33.94 -6.42
CA SER A 313 -2.48 -34.44 -5.47
C SER A 313 -2.38 -33.77 -4.10
N LYS A 314 -1.16 -33.49 -3.61
CA LYS A 314 -0.95 -32.77 -2.36
C LYS A 314 -1.43 -31.32 -2.44
N ILE A 315 -1.18 -30.64 -3.57
CA ILE A 315 -1.72 -29.29 -3.85
C ILE A 315 -3.24 -29.29 -3.70
N GLN A 316 -3.91 -30.28 -4.28
CA GLN A 316 -5.37 -30.36 -4.19
C GLN A 316 -5.87 -30.56 -2.75
N THR A 317 -5.24 -31.44 -1.97
CA THR A 317 -5.58 -31.65 -0.56
C THR A 317 -5.36 -30.37 0.25
N VAL A 318 -4.18 -29.76 0.14
CA VAL A 318 -3.83 -28.52 0.84
C VAL A 318 -4.82 -27.41 0.47
N LEU A 319 -5.17 -27.28 -0.81
CA LEU A 319 -6.11 -26.27 -1.28
C LEU A 319 -7.52 -26.44 -0.70
N GLN A 320 -8.01 -27.68 -0.59
CA GLN A 320 -9.31 -27.98 -0.02
C GLN A 320 -9.39 -27.57 1.46
N GLU A 321 -8.34 -27.87 2.23
CA GLU A 321 -8.26 -27.48 3.63
C GLU A 321 -8.18 -25.96 3.79
N LEU A 322 -7.33 -25.28 2.99
CA LEU A 322 -7.24 -23.81 3.00
C LEU A 322 -8.58 -23.14 2.67
N PHE A 323 -9.34 -23.65 1.70
CA PHE A 323 -10.67 -23.11 1.39
C PHE A 323 -11.67 -23.38 2.49
N GLN A 324 -11.63 -24.54 3.14
CA GLN A 324 -12.53 -24.84 4.24
C GLN A 324 -12.29 -23.90 5.42
N ASP A 325 -11.03 -23.69 5.80
CA ASP A 325 -10.66 -22.76 6.86
C ASP A 325 -10.99 -21.31 6.52
N GLU A 326 -10.80 -20.91 5.27
CA GLU A 326 -11.13 -19.54 4.86
C GLU A 326 -12.64 -19.32 4.81
N ARG A 327 -13.45 -20.29 4.35
CA ARG A 327 -14.91 -20.21 4.44
C ARG A 327 -15.37 -20.11 5.89
N ASN A 328 -14.82 -20.94 6.78
CA ASN A 328 -15.12 -20.90 8.21
C ASN A 328 -14.78 -19.51 8.80
N TYR A 329 -13.63 -18.95 8.41
CA TYR A 329 -13.23 -17.60 8.82
C TYR A 329 -14.18 -16.52 8.29
N ARG A 330 -14.54 -16.53 7.00
CA ARG A 330 -15.45 -15.53 6.40
C ARG A 330 -16.88 -15.61 6.91
N ASN A 331 -17.33 -16.80 7.31
CA ASN A 331 -18.61 -16.95 8.01
C ASN A 331 -18.60 -16.23 9.37
N SER A 332 -17.46 -16.22 10.07
CA SER A 332 -17.30 -15.50 11.33
C SER A 332 -16.98 -14.01 11.18
N SER A 333 -16.29 -13.63 10.10
CA SER A 333 -15.79 -12.29 9.81
C SER A 333 -16.07 -11.92 8.35
N PRO A 334 -17.30 -11.49 8.03
CA PRO A 334 -17.68 -11.15 6.66
C PRO A 334 -16.86 -9.97 6.14
N LEU A 335 -16.55 -9.99 4.84
CA LEU A 335 -15.85 -8.89 4.18
C LEU A 335 -16.64 -7.59 4.33
N ALA A 336 -15.92 -6.51 4.67
CA ALA A 336 -16.50 -5.18 4.66
C ALA A 336 -16.88 -4.79 3.22
N ASP A 337 -18.03 -4.13 3.07
CA ASP A 337 -18.47 -3.59 1.80
C ASP A 337 -17.37 -2.72 1.16
N PRO A 338 -16.88 -3.04 -0.05
CA PRO A 338 -15.82 -2.29 -0.71
C PRO A 338 -16.18 -0.82 -0.99
N LEU A 339 -17.48 -0.48 -1.00
CA LEU A 339 -17.98 0.89 -1.17
C LEU A 339 -18.05 1.66 0.15
N LYS A 340 -17.85 0.98 1.29
CA LYS A 340 -17.87 1.62 2.60
C LYS A 340 -16.58 2.39 2.82
N LEU A 341 -16.68 3.72 2.80
CA LEU A 341 -15.60 4.62 3.19
C LEU A 341 -15.13 4.25 4.60
N LYS A 342 -13.89 3.76 4.72
CA LYS A 342 -13.27 3.50 6.02
C LYS A 342 -13.15 4.83 6.75
N GLN A 343 -13.65 4.88 7.99
CA GLN A 343 -13.47 6.05 8.85
C GLN A 343 -11.97 6.29 9.04
N GLN A 344 -11.58 7.55 8.90
CA GLN A 344 -10.20 7.95 9.14
C GLN A 344 -9.85 7.66 10.60
N LYS A 345 -8.79 6.87 10.83
CA LYS A 345 -8.24 6.65 12.16
C LYS A 345 -7.83 7.98 12.79
N PRO A 346 -7.97 8.15 14.11
CA PRO A 346 -7.53 9.36 14.80
C PRO A 346 -6.02 9.57 14.58
N ASP A 347 -5.59 10.83 14.52
CA ASP A 347 -4.20 11.18 14.18
C ASP A 347 -3.18 10.64 15.19
N THR A 348 -3.59 10.43 16.45
CA THR A 348 -2.78 9.78 17.49
C THR A 348 -2.48 8.32 17.14
N GLU A 349 -3.50 7.57 16.70
CA GLU A 349 -3.33 6.18 16.26
C GLU A 349 -2.52 6.13 14.96
N ARG A 350 -2.68 7.09 14.05
CA ARG A 350 -1.86 7.17 12.84
C ARG A 350 -0.39 7.39 13.15
N LYS A 351 -0.06 8.33 14.04
CA LYS A 351 1.34 8.57 14.46
C LYS A 351 1.93 7.34 15.13
N PHE A 352 1.19 6.73 16.06
CA PHE A 352 1.63 5.48 16.71
C PHE A 352 1.84 4.34 15.72
N LEU A 353 0.93 4.16 14.75
CA LEU A 353 1.07 3.13 13.71
C LEU A 353 2.25 3.43 12.79
N ASN A 354 2.47 4.69 12.41
CA ASN A 354 3.61 5.07 11.59
C ASN A 354 4.94 4.81 12.32
N GLU A 355 5.05 5.19 13.59
CA GLU A 355 6.23 4.87 14.42
C GLU A 355 6.42 3.36 14.51
N LYS A 356 5.37 2.61 14.86
CA LYS A 356 5.43 1.14 14.95
C LYS A 356 5.84 0.49 13.62
N ILE A 357 5.28 0.92 12.50
CA ILE A 357 5.61 0.40 11.17
C ILE A 357 7.04 0.79 10.78
N SER A 358 7.49 2.01 11.09
CA SER A 358 8.86 2.45 10.81
C SER A 358 9.92 1.66 11.57
N THR A 359 9.58 1.18 12.78
CA THR A 359 10.47 0.32 13.58
C THR A 359 10.38 -1.16 13.22
N GLN A 360 9.35 -1.57 12.46
CA GLN A 360 9.14 -2.97 12.15
C GLN A 360 10.00 -3.35 10.94
N LEU A 361 11.02 -4.17 11.18
CA LEU A 361 11.78 -4.83 10.13
C LEU A 361 10.83 -5.75 9.34
N PHE A 362 10.54 -5.36 8.10
CA PHE A 362 9.76 -6.21 7.20
C PHE A 362 10.69 -7.24 6.58
N VAL A 363 10.38 -8.50 6.85
CA VAL A 363 11.14 -9.63 6.31
C VAL A 363 10.25 -10.36 5.31
N PRO A 364 10.62 -10.40 4.01
CA PRO A 364 9.77 -10.95 2.96
C PRO A 364 9.68 -12.48 2.98
N GLU A 365 10.61 -13.16 3.64
CA GLU A 365 10.68 -14.62 3.69
C GLU A 365 10.55 -15.15 5.12
N THR A 366 9.97 -16.33 5.29
CA THR A 366 9.87 -16.96 6.61
C THR A 366 11.21 -17.57 6.99
N TYR A 367 11.89 -17.00 7.99
CA TYR A 367 13.14 -17.55 8.54
C TYR A 367 12.83 -18.53 9.66
N PHE A 368 13.20 -19.80 9.46
CA PHE A 368 13.17 -20.83 10.50
C PHE A 368 14.48 -20.87 11.27
N GLU A 369 14.39 -20.80 12.60
CA GLU A 369 15.56 -20.78 13.48
C GLU A 369 16.35 -22.09 13.39
N SER A 370 15.66 -23.21 13.18
CA SER A 370 16.30 -24.52 13.02
C SER A 370 17.25 -24.60 11.83
N HIS A 371 17.13 -23.72 10.83
CA HIS A 371 18.02 -23.73 9.66
C HIS A 371 19.46 -23.35 10.00
N PHE A 372 19.67 -22.58 11.07
CA PHE A 372 20.99 -22.10 11.48
C PHE A 372 21.76 -23.08 12.37
N LEU A 373 21.10 -24.12 12.88
CA LEU A 373 21.73 -25.18 13.66
C LEU A 373 22.02 -26.41 12.80
N THR A 374 23.03 -27.17 13.21
CA THR A 374 23.29 -28.47 12.56
C THR A 374 22.37 -29.54 13.14
N PRO A 375 21.96 -30.55 12.35
CA PRO A 375 21.09 -31.64 12.82
C PRO A 375 21.68 -32.49 13.97
N LYS A 376 22.96 -32.27 14.31
CA LYS A 376 23.67 -32.96 15.39
C LYS A 376 23.52 -32.24 16.75
N ASP A 377 23.00 -31.01 16.75
CA ASP A 377 22.84 -30.20 17.96
C ASP A 377 21.59 -30.64 18.74
N GLU A 378 21.71 -30.79 20.06
CA GLU A 378 20.60 -31.23 20.93
C GLU A 378 19.38 -30.28 20.87
N ALA A 379 19.64 -28.97 20.69
CA ALA A 379 18.61 -27.94 20.57
C ALA A 379 17.87 -27.95 19.21
N PHE A 380 18.38 -28.65 18.20
CA PHE A 380 17.81 -28.66 16.85
C PHE A 380 16.37 -29.21 16.85
N ALA A 381 16.14 -30.30 17.58
CA ALA A 381 14.82 -30.93 17.65
C ALA A 381 13.78 -30.03 18.34
N GLU A 382 14.19 -29.28 19.36
CA GLU A 382 13.31 -28.32 20.03
C GLU A 382 12.97 -27.12 19.14
N LEU A 383 13.96 -26.58 18.43
CA LEU A 383 13.74 -25.47 17.50
C LEU A 383 12.85 -25.88 16.32
N GLN A 384 13.04 -27.07 15.75
CA GLN A 384 12.14 -27.56 14.70
C GLN A 384 10.68 -27.67 15.16
N LYS A 385 10.46 -28.08 16.42
CA LYS A 385 9.12 -28.11 16.99
C LYS A 385 8.54 -26.70 17.13
N ARG A 386 9.34 -25.71 17.54
CA ARG A 386 8.92 -24.31 17.62
C ARG A 386 8.60 -23.75 16.23
N ASP A 387 9.44 -24.02 15.24
CA ASP A 387 9.21 -23.62 13.85
C ASP A 387 7.90 -24.22 13.30
N GLY A 388 7.63 -25.51 13.57
CA GLY A 388 6.35 -26.14 13.20
C GLY A 388 5.14 -25.49 13.89
N GLN A 389 5.25 -25.13 15.16
CA GLN A 389 4.20 -24.40 15.89
C GLN A 389 4.00 -22.98 15.34
N TYR A 390 5.08 -22.33 14.92
CA TYR A 390 5.04 -21.02 14.29
C TYR A 390 4.26 -21.05 12.97
N VAL A 391 4.58 -22.00 12.07
CA VAL A 391 3.85 -22.16 10.79
C VAL A 391 2.37 -22.45 11.04
N SER A 392 2.06 -23.34 11.99
CA SER A 392 0.67 -23.63 12.37
C SER A 392 -0.08 -22.39 12.86
N LYS A 393 0.59 -21.51 13.62
CA LYS A 393 0.02 -20.26 14.10
C LYS A 393 -0.18 -19.25 12.96
N GLU A 394 0.77 -19.13 12.05
CA GLU A 394 0.70 -18.27 10.86
C GLU A 394 -0.50 -18.63 9.98
N LEU A 395 -0.75 -19.92 9.74
CA LEU A 395 -1.89 -20.38 8.93
C LEU A 395 -3.27 -20.09 9.55
N LYS A 396 -3.34 -19.77 10.85
CA LYS A 396 -4.59 -19.28 11.46
C LYS A 396 -4.97 -17.89 10.95
N ALA A 397 -4.02 -17.11 10.46
CA ALA A 397 -4.31 -15.81 9.85
C ALA A 397 -4.85 -15.98 8.42
N SER A 398 -5.96 -15.29 8.11
CA SER A 398 -6.56 -15.30 6.76
C SER A 398 -5.60 -14.78 5.69
N LYS A 399 -4.78 -13.77 6.00
CA LYS A 399 -3.78 -13.23 5.06
C LYS A 399 -2.79 -14.30 4.60
N SER A 400 -2.25 -15.08 5.54
CA SER A 400 -1.27 -16.13 5.23
C SER A 400 -1.92 -17.25 4.40
N ARG A 401 -3.17 -17.65 4.71
CA ARG A 401 -3.92 -18.60 3.86
C ARG A 401 -4.16 -18.09 2.44
N LEU A 402 -4.59 -16.84 2.29
CA LEU A 402 -4.81 -16.22 0.98
C LEU A 402 -3.51 -16.09 0.18
N GLN A 403 -2.37 -15.83 0.84
CA GLN A 403 -1.06 -15.83 0.21
C GLN A 403 -0.74 -17.22 -0.38
N TYR A 404 -0.90 -18.30 0.39
CA TYR A 404 -0.68 -19.66 -0.12
C TYR A 404 -1.63 -20.01 -1.28
N ILE A 405 -2.89 -19.59 -1.23
CA ILE A 405 -3.84 -19.77 -2.35
C ILE A 405 -3.33 -19.04 -3.60
N CYS A 406 -2.79 -17.83 -3.47
CA CYS A 406 -2.21 -17.08 -4.58
C CYS A 406 -0.94 -17.75 -5.13
N GLU A 407 -0.05 -18.24 -4.26
CA GLU A 407 1.15 -18.98 -4.67
C GLU A 407 0.81 -20.26 -5.45
N ILE A 408 -0.16 -21.04 -4.95
CA ILE A 408 -0.71 -22.21 -5.66
C ILE A 408 -1.28 -21.79 -7.02
N TYR A 409 -2.07 -20.72 -7.06
CA TYR A 409 -2.70 -20.25 -8.30
C TYR A 409 -1.68 -19.88 -9.37
N ILE A 410 -0.61 -19.16 -9.01
CA ILE A 410 0.46 -18.77 -9.94
C ILE A 410 1.14 -20.02 -10.53
N VAL A 411 1.49 -20.98 -9.69
CA VAL A 411 2.20 -22.20 -10.09
C VAL A 411 1.33 -23.13 -10.93
N VAL A 412 0.06 -23.28 -10.56
CA VAL A 412 -0.92 -24.07 -11.32
C VAL A 412 -1.21 -23.40 -12.66
N SER A 413 -1.29 -22.06 -12.70
CA SER A 413 -1.44 -21.31 -13.95
C SER A 413 -0.27 -21.54 -14.88
N LEU A 414 0.97 -21.44 -14.37
CA LEU A 414 2.18 -21.76 -15.10
C LEU A 414 2.12 -23.16 -15.72
N TYR A 415 1.82 -24.22 -14.95
CA TYR A 415 1.72 -25.58 -15.50
C TYR A 415 0.60 -25.78 -16.51
N SER A 416 -0.53 -25.07 -16.35
CA SER A 416 -1.63 -25.12 -17.31
C SER A 416 -1.25 -24.48 -18.65
N ASP A 417 -0.49 -23.38 -18.59
CA ASP A 417 -0.09 -22.58 -19.75
C ASP A 417 1.14 -23.19 -20.47
N LEU A 418 1.89 -24.08 -19.80
CA LEU A 418 3.02 -24.83 -20.36
C LEU A 418 2.63 -26.09 -21.17
N SER A 419 1.35 -26.31 -21.43
CA SER A 419 0.92 -27.38 -22.34
C SER A 419 1.21 -27.01 -23.80
N GLN A 420 1.47 -28.01 -24.65
CA GLN A 420 1.77 -27.77 -26.07
C GLN A 420 0.65 -26.97 -26.77
N SER A 421 -0.62 -27.27 -26.47
CA SER A 421 -1.77 -26.53 -27.00
C SER A 421 -1.82 -25.09 -26.52
N ALA A 422 -1.58 -24.84 -25.23
CA ALA A 422 -1.62 -23.49 -24.67
C ALA A 422 -0.44 -22.64 -25.15
N LYS A 423 0.75 -23.23 -25.32
CA LYS A 423 1.90 -22.56 -25.94
C LYS A 423 1.61 -22.13 -27.38
N LEU A 424 1.02 -23.02 -28.19
CA LEU A 424 0.65 -22.70 -29.57
C LEU A 424 -0.44 -21.63 -29.63
N GLU A 425 -1.44 -21.71 -28.75
CA GLU A 425 -2.48 -20.69 -28.61
C GLU A 425 -1.88 -19.35 -28.19
N LEU A 426 -1.00 -19.31 -27.20
CA LEU A 426 -0.30 -18.10 -26.78
C LEU A 426 0.48 -17.49 -27.95
N LEU A 427 1.29 -18.29 -28.65
CA LEU A 427 2.09 -17.82 -29.80
C LEU A 427 1.21 -17.27 -30.93
N ARG A 428 0.04 -17.87 -31.16
CA ARG A 428 -0.96 -17.39 -32.12
C ARG A 428 -1.59 -16.08 -31.65
N ASP A 429 -2.02 -16.01 -30.39
CA ASP A 429 -2.70 -14.86 -29.81
C ASP A 429 -1.79 -13.63 -29.72
N ILE A 430 -0.48 -13.83 -29.49
CA ILE A 430 0.52 -12.77 -29.47
C ILE A 430 1.03 -12.39 -30.87
N GLY A 431 0.58 -13.06 -31.93
CA GLY A 431 0.98 -12.82 -33.32
C GLY A 431 2.45 -13.10 -33.62
N SER A 432 3.03 -14.12 -33.00
CA SER A 432 4.44 -14.47 -33.17
C SER A 432 4.73 -14.94 -34.61
N PRO A 433 5.91 -14.62 -35.19
CA PRO A 433 6.33 -15.18 -36.48
C PRO A 433 6.33 -16.71 -36.50
N ALA A 434 6.04 -17.31 -37.66
CA ALA A 434 6.07 -18.75 -37.82
C ALA A 434 7.48 -19.30 -37.52
N GLY A 435 7.60 -20.13 -36.48
CA GLY A 435 8.87 -20.72 -36.02
C GLY A 435 9.41 -20.17 -34.70
N SER A 436 8.79 -19.16 -34.10
CA SER A 436 9.14 -18.71 -32.74
C SER A 436 8.90 -19.81 -31.72
N LYS A 437 9.91 -20.09 -30.89
CA LYS A 437 9.82 -21.06 -29.80
C LYS A 437 9.36 -20.38 -28.52
N HIS A 438 8.61 -21.11 -27.70
CA HIS A 438 8.33 -20.73 -26.32
C HIS A 438 9.64 -20.75 -25.50
N LEU A 439 9.68 -20.07 -24.35
CA LEU A 439 10.86 -20.01 -23.47
C LEU A 439 11.35 -21.40 -23.00
N THR A 440 10.45 -22.39 -22.99
CA THR A 440 10.70 -23.75 -22.51
C THR A 440 10.37 -24.75 -23.61
N ASP A 441 11.36 -25.55 -23.99
CA ASP A 441 11.19 -26.66 -24.95
C ASP A 441 10.47 -27.87 -24.32
N GLU A 442 10.47 -27.99 -22.98
CA GLU A 442 9.80 -29.07 -22.26
C GLU A 442 8.28 -28.84 -22.21
N ASP A 443 7.50 -29.84 -22.61
CA ASP A 443 6.04 -29.83 -22.61
C ASP A 443 5.47 -30.75 -21.54
N LEU A 444 4.41 -30.28 -20.88
CA LEU A 444 3.66 -31.11 -19.94
C LEU A 444 2.69 -32.04 -20.68
N PRO A 445 2.58 -33.34 -20.28
CA PRO A 445 1.56 -34.23 -20.84
C PRO A 445 0.16 -33.64 -20.70
N HIS A 446 -0.67 -33.80 -21.73
CA HIS A 446 -1.99 -33.16 -21.78
C HIS A 446 -2.90 -33.52 -20.59
N SER A 447 -2.82 -34.76 -20.08
CA SER A 447 -3.55 -35.20 -18.89
C SER A 447 -3.16 -34.44 -17.62
N SER A 448 -1.86 -34.21 -17.41
CA SER A 448 -1.36 -33.40 -16.28
C SER A 448 -1.74 -31.93 -16.43
N ALA A 449 -1.63 -31.38 -17.64
CA ALA A 449 -2.04 -30.00 -17.90
C ALA A 449 -3.53 -29.76 -17.64
N LYS A 450 -4.39 -30.71 -18.07
CA LYS A 450 -5.83 -30.65 -17.79
C LYS A 450 -6.12 -30.70 -16.29
N TYR A 451 -5.42 -31.56 -15.56
CA TYR A 451 -5.55 -31.65 -14.11
C TYR A 451 -5.24 -30.32 -13.41
N PHE A 452 -4.13 -29.65 -13.78
CA PHE A 452 -3.82 -28.32 -13.25
C PHE A 452 -4.81 -27.24 -13.72
N LEU A 453 -5.31 -27.32 -14.95
CA LEU A 453 -6.35 -26.41 -15.43
C LEU A 453 -7.64 -26.52 -14.61
N ASP A 454 -8.02 -27.73 -14.19
CA ASP A 454 -9.20 -27.94 -13.35
C ASP A 454 -9.01 -27.31 -11.96
N ILE A 455 -7.82 -27.49 -11.35
CA ILE A 455 -7.46 -26.81 -10.09
C ILE A 455 -7.51 -25.27 -10.25
N LYS A 456 -7.00 -24.71 -11.36
CA LYS A 456 -7.05 -23.27 -11.65
C LYS A 456 -8.49 -22.75 -11.67
N LYS A 457 -9.41 -23.49 -12.30
CA LYS A 457 -10.84 -23.13 -12.36
C LYS A 457 -11.52 -23.22 -11.01
N ASP A 458 -11.19 -24.25 -10.22
CA ASP A 458 -11.72 -24.43 -8.87
C ASP A 458 -11.31 -23.25 -7.97
N ILE A 459 -10.05 -22.81 -8.05
CA ILE A 459 -9.58 -21.62 -7.30
C ILE A 459 -10.40 -20.39 -7.66
N LEU A 460 -10.59 -20.11 -8.95
CA LEU A 460 -11.35 -18.94 -9.39
C LEU A 460 -12.82 -19.01 -8.97
N ALA A 461 -13.43 -20.19 -9.04
CA ALA A 461 -14.82 -20.40 -8.61
C ALA A 461 -15.00 -20.17 -7.11
N GLU A 462 -14.05 -20.64 -6.29
CA GLU A 462 -14.08 -20.46 -4.84
C GLU A 462 -13.74 -19.04 -4.40
N MET A 463 -12.73 -18.41 -5.02
CA MET A 463 -12.40 -17.00 -4.76
C MET A 463 -13.57 -16.08 -5.10
N LYS A 464 -14.33 -16.35 -6.17
CA LYS A 464 -15.54 -15.58 -6.48
C LYS A 464 -16.56 -15.58 -5.34
N ARG A 465 -16.64 -16.67 -4.57
CA ARG A 465 -17.55 -16.82 -3.42
C ARG A 465 -16.98 -16.20 -2.14
N ILE A 466 -15.68 -16.39 -1.91
CA ILE A 466 -14.99 -15.98 -0.68
C ILE A 466 -14.62 -14.49 -0.71
N ASP A 467 -14.00 -14.02 -1.79
CA ASP A 467 -13.52 -12.65 -1.97
C ASP A 467 -13.57 -12.22 -3.45
N SER A 468 -14.63 -11.50 -3.82
CA SER A 468 -14.82 -11.02 -5.19
C SER A 468 -13.72 -10.05 -5.65
N ALA A 469 -13.11 -9.29 -4.75
CA ALA A 469 -12.05 -8.35 -5.13
C ALA A 469 -10.77 -9.12 -5.50
N LEU A 470 -10.40 -10.11 -4.68
CA LEU A 470 -9.27 -10.98 -4.99
C LEU A 470 -9.49 -11.76 -6.28
N TYR A 471 -10.71 -12.27 -6.52
CA TYR A 471 -11.07 -12.91 -7.79
C TYR A 471 -10.79 -12.03 -9.02
N HIS A 472 -11.20 -10.75 -8.98
CA HIS A 472 -10.92 -9.82 -10.08
C HIS A 472 -9.43 -9.56 -10.25
N THR A 473 -8.68 -9.46 -9.14
CA THR A 473 -7.22 -9.31 -9.17
C THR A 473 -6.54 -10.50 -9.84
N LEU A 474 -6.93 -11.74 -9.51
CA LEU A 474 -6.38 -12.96 -10.11
C LEU A 474 -6.69 -13.08 -11.60
N LEU A 475 -7.88 -12.64 -12.03
CA LEU A 475 -8.23 -12.58 -13.46
C LEU A 475 -7.38 -11.55 -14.20
N ASN A 476 -7.23 -10.35 -13.64
CA ASN A 476 -6.42 -9.30 -14.23
C ASN A 476 -4.94 -9.71 -14.31
N LEU A 477 -4.43 -10.43 -13.29
CA LEU A 477 -3.07 -10.97 -13.28
C LEU A 477 -2.80 -11.84 -14.52
N ASN A 478 -3.71 -12.76 -14.87
CA ASN A 478 -3.54 -13.59 -16.07
C ASN A 478 -3.50 -12.77 -17.37
N VAL A 479 -4.31 -11.70 -17.47
CA VAL A 479 -4.35 -10.83 -18.66
C VAL A 479 -3.06 -10.03 -18.77
N SER A 480 -2.58 -9.48 -17.65
CA SER A 480 -1.29 -8.79 -17.56
C SER A 480 -0.13 -9.74 -17.88
N GLU A 481 -0.17 -10.98 -17.40
CA GLU A 481 0.86 -11.98 -17.68
C GLU A 481 0.92 -12.33 -19.18
N LYS A 482 -0.22 -12.51 -19.86
CA LYS A 482 -0.23 -12.67 -21.33
C LYS A 482 0.39 -11.48 -22.06
N SER A 483 0.13 -10.26 -21.59
CA SER A 483 0.72 -9.04 -22.15
C SER A 483 2.23 -8.98 -21.92
N TRP A 484 2.68 -9.44 -20.76
CA TRP A 484 4.09 -9.60 -20.44
C TRP A 484 4.79 -10.61 -21.36
N TRP A 485 4.18 -11.79 -21.55
CA TRP A 485 4.69 -12.82 -22.47
C TRP A 485 4.75 -12.33 -23.92
N ARG A 486 3.76 -11.54 -24.34
CA ARG A 486 3.75 -10.91 -25.66
C ARG A 486 4.94 -9.98 -25.85
N TRP A 487 5.19 -9.09 -24.89
CA TRP A 487 6.35 -8.22 -24.93
C TRP A 487 7.66 -9.01 -24.99
N LEU A 488 7.78 -10.03 -24.15
CA LEU A 488 9.00 -10.81 -24.03
C LEU A 488 9.34 -11.59 -25.31
N LEU A 489 8.36 -12.29 -25.90
CA LEU A 489 8.58 -13.18 -27.04
C LEU A 489 8.60 -12.45 -28.38
N VAL A 490 7.81 -11.39 -28.55
CA VAL A 490 7.65 -10.69 -29.83
C VAL A 490 8.41 -9.37 -29.85
N GLY A 491 8.51 -8.67 -28.71
CA GLY A 491 9.25 -7.41 -28.57
C GLY A 491 8.72 -6.24 -29.41
N LYS A 492 7.64 -6.44 -30.17
CA LYS A 492 7.08 -5.47 -31.11
C LYS A 492 5.57 -5.36 -30.93
N ASP A 493 5.04 -4.16 -31.09
CA ASP A 493 3.60 -4.02 -31.25
C ASP A 493 3.19 -4.38 -32.68
N LEU A 494 2.23 -5.30 -32.80
CA LEU A 494 1.68 -5.77 -34.07
C LEU A 494 0.92 -4.67 -34.81
N LYS A 495 0.40 -3.68 -34.08
CA LYS A 495 -0.38 -2.58 -34.66
C LYS A 495 0.48 -1.50 -35.30
N TYR A 496 1.63 -1.18 -34.71
CA TYR A 496 2.47 -0.04 -35.11
C TYR A 496 3.86 -0.46 -35.62
N GLY A 497 4.22 -1.74 -35.55
CA GLY A 497 5.52 -2.27 -36.02
C GLY A 497 6.73 -1.84 -35.19
N GLY A 498 6.55 -0.94 -34.21
CA GLY A 498 7.56 -0.44 -33.29
C GLY A 498 7.77 -1.33 -32.06
N VAL A 499 8.71 -0.92 -31.21
CA VAL A 499 8.99 -1.53 -29.90
C VAL A 499 7.72 -1.49 -29.03
N TYR A 500 7.37 -2.60 -28.37
CA TYR A 500 6.10 -2.77 -27.65
C TYR A 500 5.92 -1.73 -26.53
N PHE A 501 7.00 -1.41 -25.82
CA PHE A 501 7.09 -0.26 -24.90
C PHE A 501 7.98 0.79 -25.53
N SER A 502 7.53 1.37 -26.63
CA SER A 502 8.04 2.68 -27.02
C SER A 502 7.44 3.70 -26.07
N ASP A 503 8.25 4.66 -25.62
CA ASP A 503 7.73 5.92 -25.08
C ASP A 503 6.95 6.57 -26.23
N LEU A 504 5.68 6.20 -26.36
CA LEU A 504 4.70 6.98 -27.10
C LEU A 504 4.58 8.28 -26.32
N LEU A 505 5.46 9.23 -26.64
CA LEU A 505 5.18 10.63 -26.41
C LEU A 505 3.88 10.89 -27.15
N LEU A 506 2.76 10.83 -26.41
CA LEU A 506 1.45 11.18 -26.94
C LEU A 506 1.59 12.55 -27.55
N SER A 507 1.30 12.64 -28.85
CA SER A 507 1.36 13.94 -29.51
C SER A 507 0.36 14.88 -28.85
N SER A 508 0.65 16.18 -28.84
CA SER A 508 -0.30 17.19 -28.33
C SER A 508 -1.67 17.05 -29.02
N GLU A 509 -1.69 16.66 -30.29
CA GLU A 509 -2.91 16.41 -31.05
C GLU A 509 -3.72 15.20 -30.51
N GLU A 510 -3.07 14.12 -30.08
CA GLU A 510 -3.74 12.96 -29.47
C GLU A 510 -4.30 13.29 -28.08
N LEU A 511 -3.57 14.09 -27.30
CA LEU A 511 -4.04 14.62 -26.01
C LEU A 511 -5.25 15.53 -26.20
N GLU A 512 -5.23 16.44 -27.17
CA GLU A 512 -6.37 17.29 -27.49
C GLU A 512 -7.58 16.50 -28.01
N ARG A 513 -7.35 15.47 -28.85
CA ARG A 513 -8.43 14.58 -29.34
C ARG A 513 -9.06 13.77 -28.22
N THR A 514 -8.27 13.30 -27.26
CA THR A 514 -8.81 12.57 -26.11
C THR A 514 -9.52 13.50 -25.14
N GLU A 515 -8.99 14.70 -24.89
CA GLU A 515 -9.67 15.71 -24.07
C GLU A 515 -11.01 16.14 -24.67
N THR A 516 -11.05 16.37 -25.98
CA THR A 516 -12.30 16.69 -26.70
C THR A 516 -13.30 15.52 -26.65
N SER A 517 -12.85 14.29 -26.92
CA SER A 517 -13.69 13.09 -26.80
C SER A 517 -14.23 12.90 -25.38
N LEU A 518 -13.42 13.19 -24.36
CA LEU A 518 -13.81 13.06 -22.96
C LEU A 518 -14.80 14.15 -22.56
N LYS A 519 -14.64 15.39 -23.05
CA LYS A 519 -15.62 16.47 -22.90
C LYS A 519 -16.94 16.16 -23.60
N GLU A 520 -16.92 15.48 -24.74
CA GLU A 520 -18.12 15.01 -25.44
C GLU A 520 -18.82 13.87 -24.69
N TYR A 521 -18.05 12.92 -24.14
CA TYR A 521 -18.60 11.76 -23.43
C TYR A 521 -19.13 12.12 -22.03
N LEU A 522 -18.48 13.07 -21.36
CA LEU A 522 -18.86 13.58 -20.04
C LEU A 522 -19.12 15.09 -20.13
N PRO A 523 -20.23 15.52 -20.77
CA PRO A 523 -20.55 16.93 -20.86
C PRO A 523 -20.81 17.47 -19.46
N PHE A 524 -20.10 18.54 -19.09
CA PHE A 524 -20.33 19.24 -17.83
C PHE A 524 -21.80 19.70 -17.79
N LYS A 525 -22.59 19.13 -16.87
CA LYS A 525 -24.04 19.41 -16.76
C LYS A 525 -24.27 20.81 -16.18
N ASN A 526 -24.10 21.84 -17.01
CA ASN A 526 -24.41 23.23 -16.69
C ASN A 526 -25.91 23.57 -16.76
N LYS A 527 -26.77 22.59 -17.07
CA LYS A 527 -28.22 22.80 -17.03
C LYS A 527 -28.63 23.00 -15.57
N LYS A 528 -29.03 24.22 -15.23
CA LYS A 528 -29.64 24.54 -13.92
C LYS A 528 -30.74 23.53 -13.65
N SER A 529 -30.65 22.83 -12.53
CA SER A 529 -31.74 21.96 -12.08
C SER A 529 -32.99 22.81 -11.83
N PHE A 530 -34.17 22.21 -12.02
CA PHE A 530 -35.45 22.88 -11.73
C PHE A 530 -35.55 23.37 -10.28
N ASN A 531 -34.81 22.74 -9.37
CA ASN A 531 -34.71 23.16 -7.98
C ASN A 531 -33.62 24.22 -7.83
N THR A 532 -34.02 25.40 -7.37
CA THR A 532 -33.08 26.49 -7.05
C THR A 532 -32.09 26.11 -5.93
N TYR A 533 -32.44 25.13 -5.08
CA TYR A 533 -31.58 24.61 -4.01
C TYR A 533 -31.31 23.11 -4.16
N VAL A 534 -30.25 22.64 -3.49
CA VAL A 534 -29.68 21.27 -3.56
C VAL A 534 -30.74 20.16 -3.45
N THR A 535 -31.78 20.35 -2.64
CA THR A 535 -32.87 19.38 -2.50
C THR A 535 -34.25 20.01 -2.72
N PRO A 536 -35.25 19.23 -3.21
CA PRO A 536 -36.63 19.70 -3.33
C PRO A 536 -37.22 20.16 -1.98
N GLN A 537 -36.79 19.52 -0.89
CA GLN A 537 -37.27 19.83 0.46
C GLN A 537 -36.81 21.22 0.93
N VAL A 538 -35.53 21.56 0.69
CA VAL A 538 -34.98 22.88 1.00
C VAL A 538 -35.61 23.94 0.10
N SER A 539 -35.80 23.63 -1.19
CA SER A 539 -36.47 24.54 -2.13
C SER A 539 -37.92 24.84 -1.71
N ARG A 540 -38.67 23.84 -1.24
CA ARG A 540 -40.03 24.04 -0.71
C ARG A 540 -40.03 24.91 0.55
N LYS A 541 -39.13 24.66 1.49
CA LYS A 541 -39.02 25.48 2.71
C LYS A 541 -38.72 26.94 2.39
N MET A 542 -37.74 27.19 1.52
CA MET A 542 -37.36 28.55 1.11
C MET A 542 -38.43 29.27 0.28
N ARG A 543 -39.31 28.54 -0.40
CA ARG A 543 -40.43 29.11 -1.16
C ARG A 543 -41.64 29.46 -0.27
N THR A 544 -41.63 29.08 1.01
CA THR A 544 -42.73 29.39 1.93
C THR A 544 -42.80 30.91 2.10
N PRO A 545 -43.91 31.57 1.74
CA PRO A 545 -44.02 33.01 1.85
C PRO A 545 -43.95 33.40 3.34
N LEU A 546 -43.02 34.26 3.72
CA LEU A 546 -42.87 34.78 5.08
C LEU A 546 -43.34 36.23 5.10
N GLY A 547 -44.16 36.62 6.07
CA GLY A 547 -44.54 38.02 6.23
C GLY A 547 -45.57 38.29 7.31
N LEU A 548 -45.49 39.49 7.91
CA LEU A 548 -46.41 39.98 8.95
C LEU A 548 -47.89 39.90 8.56
N LYS A 549 -48.21 39.94 7.26
CA LYS A 549 -49.59 39.80 6.75
C LYS A 549 -50.21 38.43 7.07
N GLN A 550 -49.41 37.37 7.15
CA GLN A 550 -49.91 36.02 7.44
C GLN A 550 -50.17 35.79 8.93
N LEU A 551 -49.41 36.45 9.81
CA LEU A 551 -49.59 36.35 11.26
C LEU A 551 -50.93 36.95 11.73
N LYS A 552 -51.50 37.90 10.97
CA LYS A 552 -52.79 38.53 11.28
C LYS A 552 -54.00 37.62 11.05
N GLN A 553 -53.83 36.43 10.46
CA GLN A 553 -54.91 35.50 10.15
C GLN A 553 -55.14 34.42 11.24
N MET A 554 -54.62 34.59 12.45
CA MET A 554 -54.98 33.68 13.55
C MET A 554 -56.46 33.88 13.92
N LYS A 555 -57.30 32.86 13.64
CA LYS A 555 -58.71 32.84 14.03
C LYS A 555 -58.83 33.00 15.54
N VAL A 556 -59.37 34.12 16.00
CA VAL A 556 -59.70 34.34 17.41
C VAL A 556 -60.92 33.48 17.74
N PHE A 557 -60.78 32.58 18.72
CA PHE A 557 -61.88 31.75 19.20
C PHE A 557 -62.97 32.62 19.87
N ASN A 558 -64.21 32.55 19.38
CA ASN A 558 -65.35 33.27 19.92
C ASN A 558 -66.09 32.39 20.97
N VAL A 559 -66.16 32.89 22.20
CA VAL A 559 -66.76 32.17 23.34
C VAL A 559 -68.28 32.08 23.23
N GLU A 560 -68.95 33.11 22.70
CA GLU A 560 -70.43 33.14 22.60
C GLU A 560 -70.94 32.11 21.59
N HIS A 561 -70.26 31.99 20.45
CA HIS A 561 -70.57 30.96 19.46
C HIS A 561 -70.38 29.55 20.03
N ALA A 562 -69.31 29.34 20.80
CA ALA A 562 -69.03 28.05 21.41
C ALA A 562 -70.04 27.69 22.51
N LEU A 563 -70.64 28.67 23.21
CA LEU A 563 -71.69 28.44 24.19
C LEU A 563 -73.02 28.06 23.53
N LYS A 564 -73.37 28.71 22.41
CA LYS A 564 -74.56 28.33 21.62
C LYS A 564 -74.44 26.91 21.06
N GLU A 565 -73.27 26.54 20.51
CA GLU A 565 -73.02 25.16 20.06
C GLU A 565 -73.11 24.15 21.24
N LEU A 566 -72.75 24.54 22.46
CA LEU A 566 -72.87 23.68 23.64
C LEU A 566 -74.32 23.48 24.09
N GLU A 567 -75.17 24.48 23.91
CA GLU A 567 -76.62 24.39 24.15
C GLU A 567 -77.30 23.51 23.10
N GLU A 568 -76.95 23.67 21.82
CA GLU A 568 -77.44 22.81 20.74
C GLU A 568 -77.06 21.34 20.94
N ILE A 569 -75.83 21.05 21.40
CA ILE A 569 -75.39 19.68 21.74
C ILE A 569 -76.15 19.13 22.98
N ARG A 570 -76.63 19.99 23.89
CA ARG A 570 -77.40 19.57 25.06
C ARG A 570 -78.86 19.20 24.70
N GLU A 571 -79.41 19.81 23.67
CA GLU A 571 -80.80 19.62 23.22
C GLU A 571 -80.95 18.45 22.22
N CYS A 572 -79.86 17.87 21.72
CA CYS A 572 -79.91 16.67 20.89
C CYS A 572 -80.24 15.40 21.71
N ASP A 573 -81.34 14.74 21.36
CA ASP A 573 -81.84 13.52 22.02
C ASP A 573 -80.89 12.30 21.87
N LYS A 574 -80.79 11.50 22.95
CA LYS A 574 -79.83 10.40 23.18
C LYS A 574 -80.16 9.08 22.45
N ASN A 575 -80.54 9.11 21.19
CA ASN A 575 -81.01 7.88 20.52
C ASN A 575 -79.96 7.13 19.67
N ASP A 576 -78.71 7.62 19.53
CA ASP A 576 -77.61 6.91 18.87
C ASP A 576 -76.29 6.93 19.69
N GLU A 577 -75.74 5.75 20.02
CA GLU A 577 -74.57 5.60 20.91
C GLU A 577 -73.26 6.15 20.33
N VAL A 578 -73.04 6.05 19.01
CA VAL A 578 -71.79 6.49 18.35
C VAL A 578 -71.73 8.02 18.24
N ASP A 579 -72.86 8.65 17.90
CA ASP A 579 -72.96 10.12 17.86
C ASP A 579 -72.83 10.71 19.26
N HIS A 580 -73.30 10.02 20.29
CA HIS A 580 -73.17 10.46 21.68
C HIS A 580 -71.70 10.54 22.16
N ILE A 581 -70.80 9.67 21.70
CA ILE A 581 -69.37 9.72 22.06
C ILE A 581 -68.69 10.92 21.37
N TYR A 582 -68.88 11.08 20.05
CA TYR A 582 -68.29 12.19 19.30
C TYR A 582 -68.81 13.55 19.77
N GLN A 583 -70.11 13.63 20.04
CA GLN A 583 -70.72 14.83 20.61
C GLN A 583 -70.21 15.11 22.02
N ASN A 584 -69.97 14.09 22.85
CA ASN A 584 -69.34 14.28 24.16
C ASN A 584 -67.89 14.76 24.08
N GLU A 585 -67.07 14.22 23.17
CA GLU A 585 -65.70 14.71 22.98
C GLU A 585 -65.69 16.16 22.48
N ARG A 586 -66.56 16.48 21.52
CA ARG A 586 -66.75 17.85 21.02
C ARG A 586 -67.22 18.77 22.13
N ARG A 587 -68.18 18.34 22.95
CA ARG A 587 -68.69 19.07 24.12
C ARG A 587 -67.57 19.32 25.13
N CYS A 588 -66.81 18.29 25.50
CA CYS A 588 -65.67 18.41 26.42
C CYS A 588 -64.60 19.36 25.87
N SER A 589 -64.29 19.30 24.57
CA SER A 589 -63.35 20.21 23.92
C SER A 589 -63.83 21.67 23.92
N LEU A 590 -65.12 21.91 23.63
CA LEU A 590 -65.73 23.23 23.65
C LEU A 590 -65.84 23.79 25.07
N VAL A 591 -66.25 22.98 26.05
CA VAL A 591 -66.25 23.35 27.48
C VAL A 591 -64.84 23.69 27.93
N TRP A 592 -63.83 22.90 27.56
CA TRP A 592 -62.45 23.18 27.95
C TRP A 592 -61.92 24.47 27.32
N LYS A 593 -62.18 24.70 26.02
CA LYS A 593 -61.76 25.93 25.32
C LYS A 593 -62.48 27.18 25.86
N THR A 594 -63.77 27.08 26.16
CA THR A 594 -64.55 28.17 26.77
C THR A 594 -64.09 28.46 28.20
N MET A 595 -63.88 27.44 29.04
CA MET A 595 -63.35 27.62 30.40
C MET A 595 -61.94 28.21 30.39
N ARG A 596 -61.07 27.79 29.46
CA ARG A 596 -59.72 28.36 29.31
C ARG A 596 -59.77 29.85 28.95
N LYS A 597 -60.71 30.26 28.09
CA LYS A 597 -60.92 31.67 27.73
C LYS A 597 -61.59 32.47 28.85
N ARG A 598 -62.60 31.91 29.52
CA ARG A 598 -63.23 32.54 30.70
C ARG A 598 -62.25 32.72 31.85
N ARG A 599 -61.34 31.77 32.09
CA ARG A 599 -60.25 31.94 33.06
C ARG A 599 -59.33 33.11 32.74
N THR A 600 -59.13 33.44 31.45
CA THR A 600 -58.34 34.62 31.05
C THR A 600 -59.11 35.93 31.10
N GLN A 601 -60.45 35.89 31.07
CA GLN A 601 -61.32 37.08 31.03
C GLN A 601 -61.89 37.44 32.42
N ASP A 602 -62.36 36.45 33.18
CA ASP A 602 -62.95 36.57 34.52
C ASP A 602 -62.67 35.33 35.38
N TRP A 603 -61.45 35.27 35.92
CA TRP A 603 -60.98 34.14 36.74
C TRP A 603 -61.68 34.03 38.10
N LEU A 604 -62.20 35.15 38.63
CA LEU A 604 -62.91 35.20 39.91
C LEU A 604 -64.31 34.59 39.82
N ALA A 605 -65.08 34.92 38.78
CA ALA A 605 -66.41 34.35 38.56
C ALA A 605 -66.34 32.83 38.30
N SER A 606 -65.30 32.37 37.62
CA SER A 606 -65.11 30.95 37.29
C SER A 606 -64.58 30.09 38.46
N THR A 607 -64.06 30.70 39.53
CA THR A 607 -63.66 30.00 40.77
C THR A 607 -64.78 29.97 41.81
N ALA A 608 -65.66 30.98 41.84
CA ALA A 608 -66.84 31.00 42.69
C ALA A 608 -67.82 29.84 42.38
N ASP A 609 -68.10 29.58 41.09
CA ASP A 609 -68.95 28.48 40.62
C ASP A 609 -68.44 27.07 41.01
N LEU A 610 -67.13 26.92 41.21
CA LEU A 610 -66.51 25.66 41.66
C LEU A 610 -66.53 25.51 43.18
N LEU A 611 -66.43 26.63 43.92
CA LEU A 611 -66.48 26.69 45.37
C LEU A 611 -67.89 26.46 45.94
N GLU A 612 -68.94 26.91 45.25
CA GLU A 612 -70.33 26.58 45.62
C GLU A 612 -70.62 25.09 45.43
N LYS A 613 -70.20 24.49 44.31
CA LYS A 613 -70.39 23.05 44.03
C LYS A 613 -69.59 22.12 44.93
N SER A 614 -68.53 22.60 45.58
CA SER A 614 -67.79 21.82 46.58
C SER A 614 -68.46 21.84 47.95
N LYS A 615 -69.12 22.94 48.35
CA LYS A 615 -69.86 23.03 49.63
C LYS A 615 -71.11 22.12 49.64
N ASP A 616 -71.79 21.99 48.50
CA ASP A 616 -72.96 21.12 48.36
C ASP A 616 -72.63 19.61 48.39
N LYS A 617 -71.35 19.23 48.22
CA LYS A 617 -70.88 17.83 48.27
C LYS A 617 -70.37 17.39 49.64
N GLU A 618 -69.94 18.33 50.49
CA GLU A 618 -69.51 18.02 51.86
C GLU A 618 -70.72 17.79 52.78
N LEU A 619 -71.82 18.54 52.61
CA LEU A 619 -73.06 18.36 53.38
C LEU A 619 -73.78 17.01 53.16
N LYS A 620 -73.59 16.35 52.02
CA LYS A 620 -74.23 15.06 51.70
C LYS A 620 -73.43 13.84 52.18
N LYS A 621 -72.15 14.00 52.52
CA LYS A 621 -71.29 12.90 52.98
C LYS A 621 -71.42 12.63 54.49
N ASP A 622 -71.81 13.64 55.26
CA ASP A 622 -72.04 13.51 56.70
C ASP A 622 -73.43 12.91 57.03
N GLU A 623 -74.40 12.98 56.11
CA GLU A 623 -75.72 12.35 56.25
C GLU A 623 -75.71 10.83 55.92
N GLU A 624 -74.77 10.34 55.09
CA GLU A 624 -74.69 8.91 54.71
C GLU A 624 -73.84 8.05 55.68
N MET A 625 -72.97 8.66 56.50
CA MET A 625 -72.18 7.91 57.51
C MET A 625 -72.95 7.58 58.81
N GLN A 626 -74.13 8.15 59.05
CA GLN A 626 -74.96 7.86 60.23
C GLN A 626 -75.97 6.70 60.04
N ILE A 627 -76.12 6.16 58.83
CA ILE A 627 -77.15 5.16 58.50
C ILE A 627 -76.59 3.72 58.41
N GLN A 628 -75.26 3.53 58.35
CA GLN A 628 -74.64 2.20 58.15
C GLN A 628 -74.24 1.42 59.42
N ASP A 629 -74.41 1.98 60.62
CA ASP A 629 -74.09 1.26 61.87
C ASP A 629 -75.22 0.33 62.38
N ASP A 630 -76.43 0.38 61.79
CA ASP A 630 -77.59 -0.43 62.23
C ASP A 630 -77.88 -1.70 61.37
N GLU A 631 -77.20 -1.92 60.24
CA GLU A 631 -77.39 -3.10 59.37
C GLU A 631 -76.31 -4.19 59.54
N LYS A 632 -75.70 -4.29 60.72
CA LYS A 632 -74.68 -5.32 61.03
C LYS A 632 -75.20 -6.58 61.73
N ILE A 633 -76.51 -6.84 61.79
CA ILE A 633 -77.03 -7.92 62.68
C ILE A 633 -77.85 -9.01 61.95
N ALA A 634 -78.16 -8.92 60.65
CA ALA A 634 -79.12 -9.86 60.02
C ALA A 634 -78.60 -10.91 59.01
N GLU A 635 -77.34 -10.86 58.53
CA GLU A 635 -76.84 -11.85 57.54
C GLU A 635 -75.52 -12.52 57.95
N VAL A 636 -75.43 -12.99 59.20
CA VAL A 636 -74.31 -13.83 59.69
C VAL A 636 -74.58 -15.33 59.56
N GLU A 637 -75.77 -15.82 59.19
CA GLU A 637 -76.06 -17.27 59.40
C GLU A 637 -76.35 -18.15 58.17
N GLU A 638 -76.28 -17.65 56.93
CA GLU A 638 -76.71 -18.46 55.78
C GLU A 638 -75.76 -18.41 54.57
N GLN A 639 -74.49 -18.83 54.74
CA GLN A 639 -73.69 -19.57 53.74
C GLN A 639 -72.26 -19.87 54.25
N VAL A 640 -72.17 -20.59 55.37
CA VAL A 640 -71.04 -21.48 55.65
C VAL A 640 -71.30 -22.78 54.88
N LYS A 641 -70.34 -23.19 54.02
CA LYS A 641 -70.26 -24.42 53.20
C LYS A 641 -70.73 -24.35 51.74
N VAL A 642 -69.99 -23.65 50.88
CA VAL A 642 -69.61 -24.19 49.55
C VAL A 642 -68.18 -23.69 49.22
N GLU A 643 -67.24 -24.61 49.44
CA GLU A 643 -66.10 -24.95 48.58
C GLU A 643 -65.07 -23.87 48.17
N GLU A 644 -63.93 -23.95 48.86
CA GLU A 644 -62.61 -24.14 48.23
C GLU A 644 -62.59 -24.27 46.69
N LYS A 645 -62.34 -23.15 46.00
CA LYS A 645 -61.47 -22.97 44.81
C LYS A 645 -61.96 -21.75 44.03
N GLY A 646 -61.09 -20.75 43.85
CA GLY A 646 -61.32 -19.74 42.81
C GLY A 646 -60.75 -18.37 43.10
N MET A 647 -59.49 -18.19 42.69
CA MET A 647 -59.02 -16.98 42.01
C MET A 647 -59.40 -15.61 42.59
N VAL A 648 -58.53 -15.15 43.48
CA VAL A 648 -58.07 -13.76 43.52
C VAL A 648 -57.59 -13.39 42.12
N ASN A 649 -58.31 -12.53 41.40
CA ASN A 649 -57.82 -11.89 40.17
C ASN A 649 -58.52 -10.54 39.91
N GLU A 650 -58.33 -9.60 40.83
CA GLU A 650 -58.50 -8.16 40.54
C GLU A 650 -57.30 -7.33 41.05
N ALA A 651 -56.14 -7.99 41.22
CA ALA A 651 -54.86 -7.34 41.48
C ALA A 651 -53.97 -7.21 40.22
N VAL A 652 -54.44 -7.61 39.03
CA VAL A 652 -53.54 -7.85 37.88
C VAL A 652 -53.72 -6.87 36.70
N GLU A 653 -54.79 -6.08 36.63
CA GLU A 653 -54.99 -5.18 35.48
C GLU A 653 -54.38 -3.78 35.60
N LYS A 654 -53.92 -3.37 36.79
CA LYS A 654 -53.16 -2.11 36.96
C LYS A 654 -51.64 -2.30 37.02
N ASP A 655 -51.15 -3.50 37.29
CA ASP A 655 -49.73 -3.84 37.11
C ASP A 655 -49.40 -4.23 35.65
N ASN A 656 -50.37 -4.67 34.85
CA ASN A 656 -50.12 -5.09 33.47
C ASN A 656 -49.99 -3.98 32.41
N LYS A 657 -50.18 -2.69 32.73
CA LYS A 657 -49.84 -1.61 31.79
C LYS A 657 -48.48 -0.97 32.05
N MET A 658 -48.06 -0.85 33.31
CA MET A 658 -46.69 -0.40 33.61
C MET A 658 -45.65 -1.49 33.30
N ASN A 659 -46.01 -2.78 33.42
CA ASN A 659 -45.10 -3.88 33.15
C ASN A 659 -44.90 -4.18 31.65
N ILE A 660 -45.82 -3.78 30.74
CA ILE A 660 -45.62 -3.98 29.29
C ILE A 660 -44.66 -2.94 28.70
N GLU A 661 -44.70 -1.69 29.15
CA GLU A 661 -43.71 -0.68 28.73
C GLU A 661 -42.33 -0.98 29.33
N GLU A 662 -42.23 -1.41 30.60
CA GLU A 662 -40.96 -1.84 31.18
C GLU A 662 -40.40 -3.14 30.57
N ILE A 663 -41.24 -4.11 30.19
CA ILE A 663 -40.79 -5.34 29.48
C ILE A 663 -40.40 -5.05 28.03
N SER A 664 -41.01 -4.06 27.35
CA SER A 664 -40.59 -3.66 26.00
C SER A 664 -39.25 -2.91 25.98
N LEU A 665 -39.00 -2.06 26.99
CA LEU A 665 -37.71 -1.39 27.19
C LEU A 665 -36.64 -2.35 27.73
N LYS A 666 -37.00 -3.33 28.57
CA LYS A 666 -36.08 -4.39 29.02
C LYS A 666 -35.80 -5.41 27.91
N ARG A 667 -36.74 -5.75 27.01
CA ARG A 667 -36.43 -6.59 25.83
C ARG A 667 -35.53 -5.90 24.82
N ASN A 668 -35.71 -4.60 24.57
CA ASN A 668 -34.80 -3.87 23.68
C ASN A 668 -33.40 -3.71 24.31
N ASN A 669 -33.32 -3.49 25.63
CA ASN A 669 -32.03 -3.40 26.31
C ASN A 669 -31.37 -4.77 26.57
N GLU A 670 -32.14 -5.85 26.76
CA GLU A 670 -31.62 -7.23 26.87
C GLU A 670 -31.24 -7.80 25.51
N GLU A 671 -31.90 -7.44 24.40
CA GLU A 671 -31.40 -7.76 23.04
C GLU A 671 -30.12 -6.97 22.72
N GLU A 672 -29.98 -5.71 23.17
CA GLU A 672 -28.72 -4.97 23.07
C GLU A 672 -27.63 -5.55 23.99
N LEU A 673 -27.96 -5.98 25.22
CA LEU A 673 -27.00 -6.60 26.14
C LEU A 673 -26.60 -8.03 25.74
N LEU A 674 -27.52 -8.88 25.29
CA LEU A 674 -27.23 -10.23 24.76
C LEU A 674 -26.43 -10.14 23.45
N SER A 675 -26.62 -9.10 22.63
CA SER A 675 -25.77 -8.83 21.47
C SER A 675 -24.37 -8.32 21.85
N SER A 676 -24.21 -7.76 23.06
CA SER A 676 -22.95 -7.23 23.57
C SER A 676 -22.16 -8.26 24.41
N GLU A 677 -22.83 -9.20 25.08
CA GLU A 677 -22.20 -10.26 25.89
C GLU A 677 -21.86 -11.51 25.06
N THR A 678 -22.61 -11.82 24.00
CA THR A 678 -22.15 -12.79 22.97
C THR A 678 -20.96 -12.25 22.16
N LYS A 679 -20.72 -10.94 22.16
CA LYS A 679 -19.52 -10.29 21.59
C LYS A 679 -18.35 -10.13 22.56
N LYS A 680 -18.52 -10.40 23.86
CA LYS A 680 -17.41 -10.42 24.85
C LYS A 680 -17.04 -11.82 25.35
N SER A 681 -17.84 -12.84 25.02
CA SER A 681 -17.51 -14.27 25.23
C SER A 681 -17.04 -14.99 23.95
N LYS A 682 -16.86 -14.24 22.86
CA LYS A 682 -16.04 -14.60 21.69
C LYS A 682 -15.09 -13.44 21.34
N ILE A 683 -14.14 -13.17 22.24
CA ILE A 683 -12.81 -12.62 21.93
C ILE A 683 -11.80 -13.52 22.62
#